data_AF-A0A9P8E6U9-F1
#
_entry.id   AF-A0A9P8E6U9-F1
#
_cell.length_a   1.000
_cell.length_b   1.000
_cell.length_c   1.000
_cell.angle_alpha   90.00
_cell.angle_beta   90.00
_cell.angle_gamma   90.00
#
_symmetry.space_group_name_H-M   'P 1'
#
loop_
_entity.id
_entity.type
_entity.pdbx_description
1 polymer ?
#
loop_
_entity_poly.entity_id
_entity_poly.type
_entity_poly.pdbx_seq_one_letter_code
_entity_poly.pdbx_strand_id
1 'polypeptide(L)'
;MISIRPLISLLSLASTALAIGQNATIAFNASAGSHELASAGSSVQIIADTRDWPAVLKAAHDLSQDFGRVTGTNGSVILSNTSDTSGLPAYNAGSYFSSNPNNASMIFNITNLTTFSTTGSGAKGGVIIAGTIGNSSLIDMLIKSGKIDVSAINGTWEAFISTVVSNPIDGVAEALVIAGSDRRGTVYGLYDVSEQIGVSPWYFWADSPPQKHDCIYAMNITKVQPSPSVKYRGFFLNDEAPALTGYVNEKFGFTKYGSNFGADFYHTVFELLLRLRANYLWPAQWNSMFNVDDPRSQAMADAYGIVMGTSHTEPMMRSTKEWSVFGNGTWSFASNNASIIPFFVEGAERTRSYEGVITMGMRGSGDTALSAGIETALLENVVSTQRDILAQVFGNASVQNPAAVPQLWCLYKEVQGYYEAGMTVPEDITLLWTDDNWGNIRRLPVGNETSRSGGAGVYYHFDYVGDPRDYKWINTVLNQKTWEQMHLAYERQARQIWVVNVGDLKPLELPISHFFDLAYDISRWNKDSTPEWLELWASREFGPEVAAQTGAIMNTYSILAGRRKFEEVDPNTYSLINYDEANKVLAEWTTLQDKAQSILDGLPVATQPAFFEMVYHPVTAARTYYDIMISAAKNNVYAQQGRTSTNAMAQHVQNQFSYDHQLSKSYNGLLNGKWNHMMDQTHIGYTYWQQPMRQALPPLQYVQMAERALIGDLGVAVEGSNATVPGDDRYHSLSSMTLYLPTLDPYGPARWVDVFHTGTQQITWNVQSSVPYLNFTQKTGTLSPNGTTDTRIWVSVDWSKVAPGAINSTTINITSSSNYGTQYSVPQVVISYNHTVVPSNFTNGHVESDRTVSIEAEHYSSISNGSNSSVSYEVIPGLSRTLSGVTLFPVTADSLTTATAPALEYDFYTFTNLSSGVLMDQNMGTSTMYTPNTVNVTLFLGTSLNTDPNRPLRYAVQLDDQEPQTRHYIIDQPAGANPTGWLTAVADVIWYNTTTFDYSGPGAHKLKIWELEPSVVLLKVVVDLGGVRKSYLGPPESYRTWPGLKEEDDDHWFSEQANYNHASVFWNVAQEGLLANGSCIHAGLRSRLTETSFQGYENDVQQGFMQIKVDDIDRWGVEGIAERIIARVGTEIPVYLSIDIDVLDVAFAPATCTPEAGGWSTRELIRILRGIEGLNVVGADIVEVAPAYDGAGEPTSVAAAHIVHEIVTSIVKRGLIADANDSKAEKHHLRDEL
;
A
#
# COMPACT_ATOMS: atom_id res chain seq x y z
N MET A 1 -0.62 -14.57 23.08
CA MET A 1 -0.16 -15.86 22.52
C MET A 1 0.95 -15.56 21.54
N ILE A 2 2.12 -16.17 21.73
CA ILE A 2 3.29 -15.96 20.87
C ILE A 2 2.95 -16.52 19.49
N SER A 3 2.86 -15.63 18.50
CA SER A 3 2.64 -15.99 17.10
C SER A 3 3.90 -16.67 16.59
N ILE A 4 3.83 -17.97 16.35
CA ILE A 4 4.87 -18.70 15.62
C ILE A 4 4.70 -18.31 14.15
N ARG A 5 5.42 -17.27 13.71
CA ARG A 5 5.71 -16.99 12.29
C ARG A 5 7.21 -16.74 12.18
N PRO A 6 7.97 -17.78 11.83
CA PRO A 6 8.62 -17.76 10.51
C PRO A 6 8.70 -19.17 9.91
N LEU A 7 7.95 -19.43 8.83
CA LEU A 7 8.11 -20.67 8.05
C LEU A 7 7.46 -20.52 6.66
N ILE A 8 7.93 -19.54 5.89
CA ILE A 8 7.71 -19.52 4.42
C ILE A 8 9.04 -19.51 3.65
N SER A 9 10.18 -19.27 4.31
CA SER A 9 11.50 -19.18 3.66
C SER A 9 12.31 -20.49 3.58
N LEU A 10 11.74 -21.65 3.95
CA LEU A 10 12.46 -22.94 3.95
C LEU A 10 11.57 -24.12 3.49
N LEU A 11 10.89 -23.97 2.36
CA LEU A 11 10.40 -25.11 1.58
C LEU A 11 11.41 -25.42 0.47
N SER A 12 12.04 -26.58 0.61
CA SER A 12 12.97 -27.23 -0.31
C SER A 12 12.75 -26.95 -1.80
N LEU A 13 13.75 -26.32 -2.45
CA LEU A 13 14.33 -26.62 -3.78
C LEU A 13 13.42 -27.19 -4.89
N ALA A 14 12.17 -26.73 -4.99
CA ALA A 14 11.38 -26.78 -6.22
C ALA A 14 10.95 -25.36 -6.53
N SER A 15 11.46 -24.77 -7.61
CA SER A 15 11.00 -23.49 -8.15
C SER A 15 9.58 -23.66 -8.68
N THR A 16 8.59 -23.45 -7.81
CA THR A 16 7.18 -23.49 -8.17
C THR A 16 6.75 -22.17 -8.79
N ALA A 17 5.79 -22.24 -9.71
CA ALA A 17 5.13 -21.09 -10.31
C ALA A 17 4.44 -20.18 -9.29
N LEU A 18 4.31 -18.89 -9.62
CA LEU A 18 3.60 -17.88 -8.81
C LEU A 18 2.32 -17.44 -9.53
N ALA A 19 1.16 -17.66 -8.90
CA ALA A 19 -0.11 -17.02 -9.26
C ALA A 19 -0.81 -16.59 -7.96
N ILE A 20 -1.27 -15.35 -7.90
CA ILE A 20 -1.67 -14.73 -6.62
C ILE A 20 -2.90 -15.44 -6.05
N GLY A 21 -2.77 -15.95 -4.82
CA GLY A 21 -3.85 -16.65 -4.12
C GLY A 21 -4.24 -18.00 -4.72
N GLN A 22 -3.46 -18.56 -5.65
CA GLN A 22 -3.75 -19.81 -6.35
C GLN A 22 -2.82 -20.94 -5.92
N ASN A 23 -3.33 -22.18 -5.87
CA ASN A 23 -2.49 -23.37 -5.70
C ASN A 23 -1.64 -23.60 -6.95
N ALA A 24 -0.32 -23.74 -6.76
CA ALA A 24 0.63 -24.00 -7.83
C ALA A 24 0.42 -25.40 -8.43
N THR A 25 0.26 -25.46 -9.75
CA THR A 25 0.13 -26.67 -10.59
C THR A 25 1.25 -26.79 -11.62
N ILE A 26 2.10 -25.76 -11.71
CA ILE A 26 3.23 -25.66 -12.63
C ILE A 26 4.53 -25.53 -11.82
N ALA A 27 5.58 -26.17 -12.29
CA ALA A 27 6.94 -26.05 -11.77
C ALA A 27 7.94 -25.81 -12.90
N PHE A 28 9.11 -25.25 -12.58
CA PHE A 28 10.18 -25.01 -13.57
C PHE A 28 11.28 -26.09 -13.52
N ASN A 29 11.22 -26.97 -12.54
CA ASN A 29 12.09 -28.15 -12.42
C ASN A 29 11.27 -29.44 -12.51
N ALA A 30 11.88 -30.49 -13.06
CA ALA A 30 11.28 -31.82 -13.07
C ALA A 30 11.12 -32.34 -11.63
N SER A 31 9.96 -32.94 -11.33
CA SER A 31 9.68 -33.64 -10.08
C SER A 31 9.09 -35.02 -10.35
N ALA A 32 9.01 -35.88 -9.34
CA ALA A 32 8.51 -37.24 -9.52
C ALA A 32 7.08 -37.24 -10.07
N GLY A 33 6.91 -37.73 -11.31
CA GLY A 33 5.62 -37.79 -12.00
C GLY A 33 5.19 -36.50 -12.69
N SER A 34 5.99 -35.43 -12.69
CA SER A 34 5.67 -34.21 -13.45
C SER A 34 5.78 -34.42 -14.96
N HIS A 35 4.92 -33.78 -15.72
CA HIS A 35 4.87 -33.86 -17.19
C HIS A 35 5.48 -32.60 -17.82
N GLU A 36 6.52 -32.74 -18.64
CA GLU A 36 7.14 -31.60 -19.34
C GLU A 36 6.15 -31.03 -20.37
N LEU A 37 5.79 -29.75 -20.23
CA LEU A 37 4.92 -29.05 -21.17
C LEU A 37 5.73 -28.41 -22.30
N ALA A 38 6.80 -27.69 -21.95
CA ALA A 38 7.64 -26.97 -22.90
C ALA A 38 9.04 -26.73 -22.36
N SER A 39 9.97 -26.45 -23.26
CA SER A 39 11.32 -25.98 -22.98
C SER A 39 11.80 -25.00 -24.05
N ALA A 40 13.00 -24.45 -23.92
CA ALA A 40 13.62 -23.66 -24.99
C ALA A 40 13.69 -24.42 -26.34
N GLY A 41 13.79 -25.75 -26.32
CA GLY A 41 13.86 -26.61 -27.51
C GLY A 41 12.56 -27.33 -27.91
N SER A 42 11.53 -27.32 -27.06
CA SER A 42 10.27 -28.05 -27.24
C SER A 42 9.06 -27.13 -27.07
N SER A 43 8.10 -27.20 -28.00
CA SER A 43 6.89 -26.37 -28.00
C SER A 43 5.68 -27.13 -27.45
N VAL A 44 4.89 -26.49 -26.58
CA VAL A 44 3.64 -27.06 -26.07
C VAL A 44 2.63 -27.26 -27.21
N GLN A 45 1.83 -28.32 -27.10
CA GLN A 45 0.69 -28.57 -27.98
C GLN A 45 -0.61 -28.43 -27.18
N ILE A 46 -1.44 -27.45 -27.52
CA ILE A 46 -2.74 -27.23 -26.88
C ILE A 46 -3.82 -27.79 -27.81
N ILE A 47 -4.61 -28.74 -27.32
CA ILE A 47 -5.69 -29.39 -28.05
C ILE A 47 -7.03 -28.91 -27.50
N ALA A 48 -7.89 -28.38 -28.38
CA ALA A 48 -9.24 -27.94 -28.05
C ALA A 48 -10.26 -28.45 -29.09
N ASP A 49 -11.53 -28.55 -28.70
CA ASP A 49 -12.60 -28.93 -29.63
C ASP A 49 -13.00 -27.71 -30.48
N THR A 50 -13.07 -27.87 -31.80
CA THR A 50 -13.59 -26.85 -32.74
C THR A 50 -14.99 -26.32 -32.39
N ARG A 51 -15.78 -27.08 -31.61
CA ARG A 51 -17.14 -26.72 -31.18
C ARG A 51 -17.15 -25.91 -29.89
N ASP A 52 -16.02 -25.80 -29.18
CA ASP A 52 -15.94 -25.05 -27.93
C ASP A 52 -16.19 -23.54 -28.16
N TRP A 53 -16.31 -22.80 -27.08
CA TRP A 53 -16.67 -21.38 -27.11
C TRP A 53 -15.56 -20.52 -27.75
N PRO A 54 -15.90 -19.43 -28.47
CA PRO A 54 -14.91 -18.51 -29.03
C PRO A 54 -13.87 -18.01 -28.02
N ALA A 55 -14.30 -17.66 -26.80
CA ALA A 55 -13.42 -17.25 -25.70
C ALA A 55 -12.39 -18.33 -25.33
N VAL A 56 -12.81 -19.60 -25.25
CA VAL A 56 -11.92 -20.73 -24.94
C VAL A 56 -10.88 -20.91 -26.03
N LEU A 57 -11.30 -20.83 -27.28
CA LEU A 57 -10.42 -20.96 -28.44
C LEU A 57 -9.41 -19.79 -28.53
N LYS A 58 -9.82 -18.58 -28.18
CA LYS A 58 -8.93 -17.41 -28.05
C LYS A 58 -7.96 -17.57 -26.88
N ALA A 59 -8.43 -17.96 -25.69
CA ALA A 59 -7.57 -18.17 -24.53
C ALA A 59 -6.54 -19.30 -24.76
N ALA A 60 -6.91 -20.36 -25.49
CA ALA A 60 -5.96 -21.41 -25.91
C ALA A 60 -4.88 -20.86 -26.85
N HIS A 61 -5.26 -19.97 -27.77
CA HIS A 61 -4.29 -19.25 -28.60
C HIS A 61 -3.37 -18.36 -27.76
N ASP A 62 -3.92 -17.58 -26.84
CA ASP A 62 -3.16 -16.69 -25.96
C ASP A 62 -2.16 -17.48 -25.13
N LEU A 63 -2.59 -18.57 -24.49
CA LEU A 63 -1.70 -19.46 -23.74
C LEU A 63 -0.57 -20.00 -24.64
N SER A 64 -0.85 -20.36 -25.90
CA SER A 64 0.19 -20.80 -26.83
C SER A 64 1.26 -19.72 -27.09
N GLN A 65 0.86 -18.45 -27.13
CA GLN A 65 1.77 -17.31 -27.28
C GLN A 65 2.49 -17.00 -25.97
N ASP A 66 1.81 -17.13 -24.84
CA ASP A 66 2.36 -16.93 -23.50
C ASP A 66 3.50 -17.91 -23.21
N PHE A 67 3.38 -19.18 -23.64
CA PHE A 67 4.51 -20.12 -23.63
C PHE A 67 5.71 -19.59 -24.42
N GLY A 68 5.49 -18.99 -25.60
CA GLY A 68 6.57 -18.38 -26.38
C GLY A 68 7.16 -17.13 -25.75
N ARG A 69 6.36 -16.36 -25.00
CA ARG A 69 6.85 -15.23 -24.19
C ARG A 69 7.81 -15.68 -23.10
N VAL A 70 7.56 -16.85 -22.52
CA VAL A 70 8.35 -17.39 -21.41
C VAL A 70 9.58 -18.17 -21.90
N THR A 71 9.41 -19.09 -22.86
CA THR A 71 10.47 -20.02 -23.31
C THR A 71 11.21 -19.57 -24.57
N GLY A 72 10.71 -18.55 -25.26
CA GLY A 72 11.21 -18.13 -26.58
C GLY A 72 10.66 -18.94 -27.76
N THR A 73 9.89 -20.00 -27.50
CA THR A 73 9.32 -20.89 -28.52
C THR A 73 7.80 -20.92 -28.40
N ASN A 74 7.09 -20.39 -29.41
CA ASN A 74 5.63 -20.40 -29.45
C ASN A 74 5.08 -21.83 -29.42
N GLY A 75 4.01 -22.03 -28.66
CA GLY A 75 3.20 -23.24 -28.70
C GLY A 75 2.38 -23.38 -29.98
N SER A 76 1.70 -24.51 -30.11
CA SER A 76 0.75 -24.79 -31.20
C SER A 76 -0.65 -25.05 -30.67
N VAL A 77 -1.68 -24.59 -31.38
CA VAL A 77 -3.08 -24.94 -31.12
C VAL A 77 -3.57 -25.92 -32.17
N ILE A 78 -4.08 -27.07 -31.73
CA ILE A 78 -4.66 -28.11 -32.57
C ILE A 78 -6.15 -28.18 -32.27
N LEU A 79 -6.97 -27.86 -33.27
CA LEU A 79 -8.40 -28.02 -33.15
C LEU A 79 -8.82 -29.41 -33.64
N SER A 80 -9.56 -30.14 -32.80
CA SER A 80 -10.18 -31.42 -33.16
C SER A 80 -11.70 -31.31 -33.21
N ASN A 81 -12.35 -32.09 -34.08
CA ASN A 81 -13.80 -32.25 -34.12
C ASN A 81 -14.25 -33.70 -33.87
N THR A 82 -13.32 -34.59 -33.54
CA THR A 82 -13.61 -35.99 -33.19
C THR A 82 -12.73 -36.47 -32.03
N SER A 83 -13.15 -37.59 -31.44
CA SER A 83 -12.37 -38.38 -30.47
C SER A 83 -11.20 -39.14 -31.10
N ASP A 84 -11.10 -39.20 -32.44
CA ASP A 84 -10.06 -39.93 -33.16
C ASP A 84 -8.99 -38.95 -33.65
N THR A 85 -7.84 -38.97 -32.96
CA THR A 85 -6.68 -38.11 -33.25
C THR A 85 -5.67 -38.77 -34.18
N SER A 86 -5.96 -39.95 -34.75
CA SER A 86 -5.04 -40.65 -35.64
C SER A 86 -4.92 -39.92 -37.00
N GLY A 87 -3.91 -39.06 -37.12
CA GLY A 87 -3.51 -38.43 -38.38
C GLY A 87 -4.13 -37.08 -38.70
N LEU A 88 -4.53 -36.29 -37.70
CA LEU A 88 -5.06 -34.93 -37.93
C LEU A 88 -3.99 -34.00 -38.55
N PRO A 89 -4.17 -33.50 -39.79
CA PRO A 89 -3.40 -32.36 -40.29
C PRO A 89 -3.83 -31.09 -39.55
N ALA A 90 -2.91 -30.12 -39.40
CA ALA A 90 -3.25 -28.78 -38.92
C ALA A 90 -4.47 -28.24 -39.68
N TYR A 91 -5.61 -28.14 -39.01
CA TYR A 91 -6.89 -27.89 -39.67
C TYR A 91 -6.88 -26.47 -40.25
N ASN A 92 -7.07 -26.34 -41.57
CA ASN A 92 -7.08 -25.04 -42.23
C ASN A 92 -8.41 -24.34 -41.94
N ALA A 93 -8.39 -23.45 -40.95
CA ALA A 93 -9.50 -22.69 -40.38
C ALA A 93 -10.49 -22.10 -41.41
N GLY A 94 -10.01 -21.66 -42.59
CA GLY A 94 -10.76 -20.78 -43.49
C GLY A 94 -12.12 -21.30 -44.00
N SER A 95 -12.38 -22.62 -44.02
CA SER A 95 -13.63 -23.18 -44.57
C SER A 95 -14.70 -23.53 -43.54
N TYR A 96 -14.39 -23.63 -42.24
CA TYR A 96 -15.35 -24.02 -41.21
C TYR A 96 -16.12 -22.82 -40.61
N PHE A 97 -15.52 -21.63 -40.58
CA PHE A 97 -16.09 -20.44 -39.94
C PHE A 97 -17.26 -19.78 -40.69
N SER A 98 -17.52 -20.14 -41.94
CA SER A 98 -18.64 -19.56 -42.72
C SER A 98 -20.01 -20.18 -42.38
N SER A 99 -20.06 -21.29 -41.63
CA SER A 99 -21.31 -22.03 -41.34
C SER A 99 -21.54 -22.37 -39.86
N ASN A 100 -20.60 -22.02 -38.97
CA ASN A 100 -20.71 -22.30 -37.53
C ASN A 100 -21.23 -21.06 -36.76
N PRO A 101 -22.35 -21.17 -36.01
CA PRO A 101 -22.87 -20.07 -35.18
C PRO A 101 -21.92 -19.62 -34.06
N ASN A 102 -20.96 -20.46 -33.63
CA ASN A 102 -19.93 -20.12 -32.63
C ASN A 102 -18.72 -19.45 -33.28
N ASN A 103 -18.97 -18.38 -34.03
CA ASN A 103 -18.01 -17.83 -34.97
C ASN A 103 -16.88 -17.03 -34.29
N ALA A 104 -15.79 -17.70 -33.91
CA ALA A 104 -14.62 -17.05 -33.34
C ALA A 104 -13.89 -16.10 -34.31
N SER A 105 -14.19 -16.15 -35.63
CA SER A 105 -13.51 -15.30 -36.63
C SER A 105 -13.66 -13.80 -36.34
N MET A 106 -14.69 -13.37 -35.62
CA MET A 106 -14.86 -11.98 -35.25
C MET A 106 -13.77 -11.49 -34.28
N ILE A 107 -13.52 -12.23 -33.19
CA ILE A 107 -12.42 -11.97 -32.24
C ILE A 107 -11.10 -11.92 -33.01
N PHE A 108 -10.88 -12.94 -33.85
CA PHE A 108 -9.62 -13.08 -34.57
C PHE A 108 -9.40 -11.96 -35.58
N ASN A 109 -10.41 -11.61 -36.40
CA ASN A 109 -10.31 -10.54 -37.38
C ASN A 109 -9.90 -9.21 -36.73
N ILE A 110 -10.48 -8.86 -35.57
CA ILE A 110 -10.15 -7.64 -34.84
C ILE A 110 -8.72 -7.69 -34.27
N THR A 111 -8.30 -8.85 -33.77
CA THR A 111 -6.91 -9.07 -33.33
C THR A 111 -5.92 -9.29 -34.50
N ASN A 112 -6.33 -9.09 -35.76
CA ASN A 112 -5.56 -9.39 -36.99
C ASN A 112 -5.11 -10.86 -37.16
N LEU A 113 -5.78 -11.78 -36.49
CA LEU A 113 -5.57 -13.22 -36.61
C LEU A 113 -6.50 -13.80 -37.69
N THR A 114 -5.96 -14.60 -38.61
CA THR A 114 -6.71 -15.15 -39.76
C THR A 114 -6.76 -16.68 -39.76
N THR A 115 -5.96 -17.35 -38.92
CA THR A 115 -5.97 -18.82 -38.77
C THR A 115 -5.69 -19.23 -37.34
N PHE A 116 -6.14 -20.43 -36.97
CA PHE A 116 -5.83 -21.09 -35.70
C PHE A 116 -4.43 -21.73 -35.67
N SER A 117 -3.73 -21.78 -36.80
CA SER A 117 -2.46 -22.49 -36.91
C SER A 117 -1.32 -21.62 -36.40
N THR A 118 -1.01 -21.72 -35.12
CA THR A 118 0.36 -21.44 -34.65
C THR A 118 1.21 -22.67 -34.96
N THR A 119 2.09 -22.57 -35.96
CA THR A 119 3.12 -23.59 -36.15
C THR A 119 4.19 -23.37 -35.09
N GLY A 120 4.19 -24.19 -34.05
CA GLY A 120 5.23 -24.13 -33.02
C GLY A 120 6.62 -24.21 -33.64
N SER A 121 7.54 -23.39 -33.14
CA SER A 121 8.92 -23.33 -33.65
C SER A 121 9.85 -24.17 -32.77
N GLY A 122 9.78 -25.51 -32.88
CA GLY A 122 10.61 -26.40 -32.05
C GLY A 122 10.23 -27.86 -32.19
N ALA A 123 10.89 -28.75 -31.45
CA ALA A 123 10.44 -30.13 -31.32
C ALA A 123 9.05 -30.17 -30.63
N LYS A 124 8.28 -31.23 -30.87
CA LYS A 124 7.00 -31.44 -30.20
C LYS A 124 7.22 -31.69 -28.71
N GLY A 125 6.77 -30.76 -27.87
CA GLY A 125 6.75 -30.87 -26.40
C GLY A 125 5.48 -31.52 -25.88
N GLY A 126 5.14 -31.25 -24.61
CA GLY A 126 3.99 -31.81 -23.92
C GLY A 126 2.64 -31.30 -24.42
N VAL A 127 1.59 -32.02 -24.03
CA VAL A 127 0.21 -31.75 -24.45
C VAL A 127 -0.61 -31.15 -23.32
N ILE A 128 -1.41 -30.13 -23.65
CA ILE A 128 -2.53 -29.63 -22.83
C ILE A 128 -3.83 -29.94 -23.58
N ILE A 129 -4.83 -30.50 -22.91
CA ILE A 129 -6.18 -30.69 -23.46
C ILE A 129 -7.13 -29.79 -22.67
N ALA A 130 -7.78 -28.85 -23.33
CA ALA A 130 -8.70 -27.92 -22.67
C ALA A 130 -10.10 -27.98 -23.30
N GLY A 131 -11.12 -27.82 -22.47
CA GLY A 131 -12.46 -27.58 -22.98
C GLY A 131 -13.55 -27.46 -21.91
N THR A 132 -14.74 -27.08 -22.38
CA THR A 132 -15.92 -26.87 -21.54
C THR A 132 -16.78 -28.12 -21.47
N ILE A 133 -17.23 -28.49 -20.27
CA ILE A 133 -18.12 -29.64 -20.05
C ILE A 133 -19.39 -29.48 -20.89
N GLY A 134 -19.77 -30.52 -21.64
CA GLY A 134 -20.95 -30.52 -22.51
C GLY A 134 -20.79 -29.76 -23.84
N ASN A 135 -19.68 -29.05 -24.05
CA ASN A 135 -19.38 -28.36 -25.32
C ASN A 135 -18.07 -28.85 -25.98
N SER A 136 -17.29 -29.70 -25.29
CA SER A 136 -16.07 -30.34 -25.80
C SER A 136 -16.19 -31.87 -25.79
N SER A 137 -16.13 -32.48 -26.98
CA SER A 137 -16.18 -33.95 -27.13
C SER A 137 -14.96 -34.64 -26.50
N LEU A 138 -13.83 -33.94 -26.44
CA LEU A 138 -12.62 -34.42 -25.80
C LEU A 138 -12.84 -34.56 -24.30
N ILE A 139 -13.31 -33.49 -23.65
CA ILE A 139 -13.59 -33.48 -22.21
C ILE A 139 -14.71 -34.47 -21.85
N ASP A 140 -15.82 -34.47 -22.60
CA ASP A 140 -16.94 -35.38 -22.35
C ASP A 140 -16.53 -36.87 -22.46
N MET A 141 -15.60 -37.20 -23.36
CA MET A 141 -15.04 -38.54 -23.48
C MET A 141 -14.17 -38.91 -22.27
N LEU A 142 -13.32 -37.99 -21.81
CA LEU A 142 -12.47 -38.21 -20.63
C LEU A 142 -13.33 -38.44 -19.38
N ILE A 143 -14.42 -37.68 -19.23
CA ILE A 143 -15.41 -37.88 -18.17
C ILE A 143 -16.07 -39.26 -18.32
N LYS A 144 -16.61 -39.58 -19.50
CA LYS A 144 -17.32 -40.84 -19.76
C LYS A 144 -16.44 -42.08 -19.58
N SER A 145 -15.14 -41.96 -19.85
CA SER A 145 -14.16 -43.03 -19.66
C SER A 145 -13.60 -43.12 -18.24
N GLY A 146 -14.03 -42.24 -17.33
CA GLY A 146 -13.60 -42.23 -15.93
C GLY A 146 -12.15 -41.76 -15.73
N LYS A 147 -11.57 -41.06 -16.72
CA LYS A 147 -10.19 -40.54 -16.65
C LYS A 147 -10.08 -39.22 -15.90
N ILE A 148 -11.17 -38.46 -15.83
CA ILE A 148 -11.29 -37.26 -14.99
C ILE A 148 -12.62 -37.29 -14.24
N ASP A 149 -12.62 -36.80 -13.00
CA ASP A 149 -13.83 -36.57 -12.20
C ASP A 149 -14.11 -35.07 -12.13
N VAL A 150 -15.27 -34.66 -12.65
CA VAL A 150 -15.71 -33.25 -12.67
C VAL A 150 -16.91 -33.02 -11.75
N SER A 151 -17.26 -33.97 -10.90
CA SER A 151 -18.46 -33.91 -10.05
C SER A 151 -18.48 -32.69 -9.13
N ALA A 152 -17.32 -32.20 -8.69
CA ALA A 152 -17.18 -31.02 -7.84
C ALA A 152 -17.51 -29.68 -8.53
N ILE A 153 -17.47 -29.63 -9.87
CA ILE A 153 -17.65 -28.39 -10.66
C ILE A 153 -18.80 -28.47 -11.66
N ASN A 154 -19.38 -29.65 -11.90
CA ASN A 154 -20.38 -29.81 -12.94
C ASN A 154 -21.65 -29.00 -12.62
N GLY A 155 -22.04 -28.10 -13.53
CA GLY A 155 -23.21 -27.23 -13.37
C GLY A 155 -23.02 -26.06 -12.41
N THR A 156 -21.81 -25.81 -11.90
CA THR A 156 -21.49 -24.65 -11.08
C THR A 156 -21.02 -23.46 -11.92
N TRP A 157 -21.02 -22.26 -11.34
CA TRP A 157 -20.63 -21.03 -12.02
C TRP A 157 -19.10 -20.88 -12.06
N GLU A 158 -18.52 -20.75 -13.25
CA GLU A 158 -17.13 -20.35 -13.49
C GLU A 158 -16.03 -21.17 -12.78
N ALA A 159 -16.31 -22.44 -12.50
CA ALA A 159 -15.38 -23.34 -11.83
C ALA A 159 -14.55 -24.14 -12.86
N PHE A 160 -13.40 -24.65 -12.45
CA PHE A 160 -12.60 -25.53 -13.30
C PHE A 160 -11.81 -26.56 -12.50
N ILE A 161 -11.35 -27.59 -13.21
CA ILE A 161 -10.39 -28.57 -12.72
C ILE A 161 -9.19 -28.64 -13.65
N SER A 162 -8.00 -28.74 -13.10
CA SER A 162 -6.77 -29.07 -13.84
C SER A 162 -6.08 -30.29 -13.23
N THR A 163 -5.66 -31.23 -14.08
CA THR A 163 -5.00 -32.47 -13.63
C THR A 163 -4.18 -33.11 -14.74
N VAL A 164 -3.08 -33.77 -14.39
CA VAL A 164 -2.34 -34.62 -15.35
C VAL A 164 -3.09 -35.94 -15.54
N VAL A 165 -3.25 -36.38 -16.79
CA VAL A 165 -3.94 -37.63 -17.16
C VAL A 165 -3.03 -38.45 -18.07
N SER A 166 -2.87 -39.73 -17.74
CA SER A 166 -2.15 -40.68 -18.59
C SER A 166 -3.06 -41.29 -19.66
N ASN A 167 -2.49 -41.48 -20.85
CA ASN A 167 -3.13 -41.95 -22.08
C ASN A 167 -4.49 -41.28 -22.34
N PRO A 168 -4.62 -39.94 -22.30
CA PRO A 168 -5.92 -39.27 -22.35
C PRO A 168 -6.66 -39.58 -23.65
N ILE A 169 -5.95 -39.53 -24.78
CA ILE A 169 -6.43 -39.83 -26.14
C ILE A 169 -5.36 -40.62 -26.90
N ASP A 170 -5.75 -41.26 -28.01
CA ASP A 170 -4.83 -42.05 -28.81
C ASP A 170 -3.67 -41.20 -29.37
N GLY A 171 -2.44 -41.69 -29.19
CA GLY A 171 -1.22 -41.00 -29.62
C GLY A 171 -0.69 -39.94 -28.65
N VAL A 172 -1.35 -39.71 -27.50
CA VAL A 172 -0.86 -38.85 -26.42
C VAL A 172 -0.61 -39.69 -25.17
N ALA A 173 0.65 -39.76 -24.73
CA ALA A 173 1.03 -40.57 -23.57
C ALA A 173 0.56 -39.94 -22.25
N GLU A 174 0.70 -38.62 -22.10
CA GLU A 174 0.24 -37.84 -20.94
C GLU A 174 -0.17 -36.42 -21.40
N ALA A 175 -1.13 -35.82 -20.70
CA ALA A 175 -1.50 -34.42 -20.90
C ALA A 175 -1.95 -33.76 -19.60
N LEU A 176 -1.72 -32.45 -19.49
CA LEU A 176 -2.46 -31.61 -18.55
C LEU A 176 -3.86 -31.38 -19.11
N VAL A 177 -4.89 -31.86 -18.42
CA VAL A 177 -6.29 -31.68 -18.80
C VAL A 177 -6.89 -30.54 -17.98
N ILE A 178 -7.54 -29.59 -18.66
CA ILE A 178 -8.25 -28.46 -18.07
C ILE A 178 -9.72 -28.55 -18.50
N ALA A 179 -10.62 -28.75 -17.54
CA ALA A 179 -12.05 -28.82 -17.79
C ALA A 179 -12.79 -27.74 -16.99
N GLY A 180 -13.49 -26.83 -17.69
CA GLY A 180 -14.33 -25.81 -17.07
C GLY A 180 -15.80 -26.22 -16.98
N SER A 181 -16.48 -25.76 -15.93
CA SER A 181 -17.93 -25.94 -15.74
C SER A 181 -18.76 -25.18 -16.78
N ASP A 182 -18.24 -24.05 -17.25
CA ASP A 182 -18.79 -23.20 -18.29
C ASP A 182 -17.66 -22.52 -19.10
N ARG A 183 -18.04 -21.66 -20.06
CA ARG A 183 -17.09 -20.99 -20.97
C ARG A 183 -16.02 -20.20 -20.23
N ARG A 184 -16.37 -19.53 -19.12
CA ARG A 184 -15.45 -18.69 -18.35
C ARG A 184 -14.61 -19.52 -17.40
N GLY A 185 -15.16 -20.59 -16.80
CA GLY A 185 -14.37 -21.55 -16.04
C GLY A 185 -13.21 -22.13 -16.85
N THR A 186 -13.45 -22.54 -18.11
CA THR A 186 -12.39 -23.03 -18.99
C THR A 186 -11.35 -21.95 -19.31
N VAL A 187 -11.79 -20.71 -19.58
CA VAL A 187 -10.89 -19.57 -19.83
C VAL A 187 -10.02 -19.28 -18.59
N TYR A 188 -10.59 -19.27 -17.40
CA TYR A 188 -9.84 -19.06 -16.16
C TYR A 188 -8.83 -20.18 -15.90
N GLY A 189 -9.17 -21.43 -16.21
CA GLY A 189 -8.20 -22.53 -16.12
C GLY A 189 -7.02 -22.38 -17.10
N LEU A 190 -7.26 -21.85 -18.31
CA LEU A 190 -6.19 -21.56 -19.28
C LEU A 190 -5.31 -20.39 -18.82
N TYR A 191 -5.90 -19.27 -18.37
CA TYR A 191 -5.13 -18.13 -17.87
C TYR A 191 -4.49 -18.37 -16.50
N ASP A 192 -4.99 -19.31 -15.69
CA ASP A 192 -4.31 -19.81 -14.47
C ASP A 192 -2.95 -20.41 -14.82
N VAL A 193 -2.86 -21.17 -15.93
CA VAL A 193 -1.57 -21.64 -16.46
C VAL A 193 -0.74 -20.47 -16.97
N SER A 194 -1.31 -19.52 -17.73
CA SER A 194 -0.58 -18.33 -18.20
C SER A 194 0.08 -17.54 -17.07
N GLU A 195 -0.66 -17.28 -15.98
CA GLU A 195 -0.12 -16.56 -14.82
C GLU A 195 0.98 -17.38 -14.16
N GLN A 196 0.74 -18.68 -13.91
CA GLN A 196 1.72 -19.57 -13.28
C GLN A 196 3.02 -19.72 -14.09
N ILE A 197 2.97 -19.76 -15.42
CA ILE A 197 4.20 -19.81 -16.23
C ILE A 197 4.97 -18.47 -16.24
N GLY A 198 4.42 -17.41 -15.64
CA GLY A 198 5.09 -16.13 -15.47
C GLY A 198 4.58 -15.00 -16.38
N VAL A 199 3.38 -15.11 -16.96
CA VAL A 199 2.76 -14.02 -17.72
C VAL A 199 1.73 -13.27 -16.87
N SER A 200 2.09 -12.08 -16.41
CA SER A 200 1.20 -11.21 -15.64
C SER A 200 -0.08 -10.84 -16.42
N PRO A 201 -1.24 -10.69 -15.75
CA PRO A 201 -2.42 -10.04 -16.33
C PRO A 201 -2.11 -8.65 -16.94
N TRP A 202 -1.08 -7.98 -16.42
CA TRP A 202 -0.66 -6.63 -16.80
C TRP A 202 0.45 -6.60 -17.84
N TYR A 203 0.81 -7.73 -18.47
CA TYR A 203 1.90 -7.78 -19.46
C TYR A 203 1.74 -6.77 -20.60
N PHE A 204 0.50 -6.46 -20.96
CA PHE A 204 0.19 -5.42 -21.94
C PHE A 204 -0.12 -4.08 -21.28
N TRP A 205 -0.94 -4.04 -20.23
CA TRP A 205 -1.49 -2.79 -19.67
C TRP A 205 -0.55 -2.03 -18.73
N ALA A 206 0.50 -2.67 -18.21
CA ALA A 206 1.54 -2.02 -17.40
C ALA A 206 2.93 -2.61 -17.67
N ASP A 207 3.15 -3.02 -18.93
CA ASP A 207 4.44 -3.44 -19.48
C ASP A 207 5.20 -4.50 -18.67
N SER A 208 4.48 -5.26 -17.84
CA SER A 208 5.06 -6.26 -16.95
C SER A 208 5.73 -7.35 -17.78
N PRO A 209 7.07 -7.50 -17.71
CA PRO A 209 7.77 -8.42 -18.58
C PRO A 209 7.43 -9.87 -18.20
N PRO A 210 7.09 -10.73 -19.16
CA PRO A 210 6.97 -12.16 -18.92
C PRO A 210 8.25 -12.74 -18.31
N GLN A 211 8.12 -13.48 -17.21
CA GLN A 211 9.24 -14.17 -16.58
C GLN A 211 9.80 -15.24 -17.52
N LYS A 212 11.13 -15.38 -17.58
CA LYS A 212 11.80 -16.32 -18.49
C LYS A 212 12.10 -17.63 -17.78
N HIS A 213 11.70 -18.74 -18.41
CA HIS A 213 11.95 -20.08 -17.87
C HIS A 213 12.39 -21.04 -18.98
N ASP A 214 13.46 -21.81 -18.72
CA ASP A 214 14.03 -22.74 -19.69
C ASP A 214 13.17 -23.99 -19.90
N CYS A 215 12.45 -24.42 -18.86
CA CYS A 215 11.59 -25.60 -18.84
C CYS A 215 10.33 -25.32 -18.01
N ILE A 216 9.22 -25.93 -18.41
CA ILE A 216 7.92 -25.80 -17.74
C ILE A 216 7.31 -27.20 -17.61
N TYR A 217 6.93 -27.57 -16.39
CA TYR A 217 6.36 -28.87 -16.06
C TYR A 217 4.97 -28.71 -15.41
N ALA A 218 4.02 -29.53 -15.83
CA ALA A 218 2.78 -29.75 -15.09
C ALA A 218 3.05 -30.70 -13.92
N MET A 219 2.69 -30.27 -12.71
CA MET A 219 2.79 -31.09 -11.51
C MET A 219 1.71 -32.17 -11.53
N ASN A 220 2.02 -33.36 -11.01
CA ASN A 220 1.03 -34.45 -10.89
C ASN A 220 0.10 -34.25 -9.68
N ILE A 221 -0.67 -33.16 -9.74
CA ILE A 221 -1.68 -32.82 -8.74
C ILE A 221 -2.99 -32.47 -9.44
N THR A 222 -4.10 -32.71 -8.75
CA THR A 222 -5.42 -32.26 -9.19
C THR A 222 -5.79 -30.99 -8.47
N LYS A 223 -5.99 -29.90 -9.21
CA LYS A 223 -6.53 -28.64 -8.69
C LYS A 223 -8.01 -28.55 -9.04
N VAL A 224 -8.85 -28.34 -8.03
CA VAL A 224 -10.26 -27.99 -8.20
C VAL A 224 -10.43 -26.55 -7.76
N GLN A 225 -10.79 -25.68 -8.69
CA GLN A 225 -11.12 -24.28 -8.42
C GLN A 225 -12.65 -24.15 -8.34
N PRO A 226 -13.21 -23.81 -7.16
CA PRO A 226 -14.66 -23.66 -6.99
C PRO A 226 -15.19 -22.38 -7.66
N SER A 227 -16.50 -22.19 -7.59
CA SER A 227 -17.12 -20.93 -8.01
C SER A 227 -16.52 -19.72 -7.28
N PRO A 228 -16.32 -18.58 -7.97
CA PRO A 228 -15.86 -17.35 -7.35
C PRO A 228 -16.77 -16.88 -6.20
N SER A 229 -16.17 -16.19 -5.22
CA SER A 229 -16.87 -15.66 -4.05
C SER A 229 -18.00 -14.67 -4.40
N VAL A 230 -17.82 -13.93 -5.50
CA VAL A 230 -18.78 -12.96 -6.03
C VAL A 230 -19.11 -13.32 -7.47
N LYS A 231 -20.40 -13.32 -7.83
CA LYS A 231 -20.87 -13.84 -9.14
C LYS A 231 -20.47 -12.97 -10.34
N TYR A 232 -20.78 -11.68 -10.29
CA TYR A 232 -20.39 -10.70 -11.31
C TYR A 232 -19.33 -9.77 -10.73
N ARG A 233 -18.16 -9.71 -11.37
CA ARG A 233 -16.98 -9.00 -10.89
C ARG A 233 -16.47 -8.13 -12.03
N GLY A 234 -16.47 -6.83 -11.84
CA GLY A 234 -16.13 -5.90 -12.91
C GLY A 234 -15.63 -4.55 -12.45
N PHE A 235 -15.32 -3.71 -13.43
CA PHE A 235 -15.07 -2.29 -13.21
C PHE A 235 -15.90 -1.43 -14.15
N PHE A 236 -15.92 -0.14 -13.86
CA PHE A 236 -16.52 0.91 -14.66
C PHE A 236 -15.41 1.83 -15.17
N LEU A 237 -15.27 1.92 -16.50
CA LEU A 237 -14.48 2.98 -17.13
C LEU A 237 -15.32 4.25 -17.11
N ASN A 238 -14.91 5.22 -16.31
CA ASN A 238 -15.62 6.48 -16.10
C ASN A 238 -14.59 7.60 -15.97
N ASP A 239 -15.06 8.84 -15.86
CA ASP A 239 -14.20 9.99 -15.59
C ASP A 239 -13.08 10.11 -16.64
N GLU A 240 -13.33 9.53 -17.83
CA GLU A 240 -12.33 9.03 -18.79
C GLU A 240 -11.64 10.14 -19.59
N ALA A 241 -11.93 11.40 -19.28
CA ALA A 241 -11.39 12.55 -19.95
C ALA A 241 -10.68 13.48 -18.95
N PRO A 242 -9.45 13.93 -19.27
CA PRO A 242 -8.82 13.88 -20.60
C PRO A 242 -7.96 12.64 -20.88
N ALA A 243 -7.61 11.82 -19.89
CA ALA A 243 -6.51 10.86 -19.99
C ALA A 243 -6.83 9.65 -20.90
N LEU A 244 -7.74 8.77 -20.50
CA LEU A 244 -8.09 7.57 -21.27
C LEU A 244 -8.66 7.94 -22.65
N THR A 245 -9.49 8.98 -22.71
CA THR A 245 -10.04 9.52 -23.96
C THR A 245 -8.92 10.00 -24.88
N GLY A 246 -7.92 10.73 -24.36
CA GLY A 246 -6.74 11.16 -25.12
C GLY A 246 -5.96 9.98 -25.68
N TYR A 247 -5.67 8.98 -24.83
CA TYR A 247 -4.99 7.76 -25.21
C TYR A 247 -5.75 7.00 -26.31
N VAL A 248 -7.05 6.77 -26.10
CA VAL A 248 -7.89 6.02 -27.04
C VAL A 248 -8.00 6.75 -28.37
N ASN A 249 -8.11 8.08 -28.35
CA ASN A 249 -8.16 8.90 -29.57
C ASN A 249 -6.86 8.83 -30.37
N GLU A 250 -5.70 8.72 -29.71
CA GLU A 250 -4.41 8.59 -30.38
C GLU A 250 -4.20 7.18 -30.96
N LYS A 251 -4.56 6.13 -30.20
CA LYS A 251 -4.22 4.75 -30.54
C LYS A 251 -5.24 4.04 -31.42
N PHE A 252 -6.52 4.45 -31.36
CA PHE A 252 -7.62 3.78 -32.07
C PHE A 252 -8.36 4.74 -33.01
N GLY A 253 -9.00 4.19 -34.04
CA GLY A 253 -9.70 4.98 -35.05
C GLY A 253 -11.06 5.51 -34.57
N PHE A 254 -11.50 6.65 -35.14
CA PHE A 254 -12.83 7.20 -34.89
C PHE A 254 -13.93 6.28 -35.41
N THR A 255 -14.92 6.02 -34.58
CA THR A 255 -16.15 5.33 -34.98
C THR A 255 -17.14 6.28 -35.66
N LYS A 256 -18.25 5.73 -36.16
CA LYS A 256 -19.27 6.47 -36.92
C LYS A 256 -19.80 7.72 -36.20
N TYR A 257 -19.88 7.69 -34.87
CA TYR A 257 -20.46 8.76 -34.06
C TYR A 257 -19.42 9.61 -33.31
N GLY A 258 -18.14 9.52 -33.72
CA GLY A 258 -17.07 10.42 -33.28
C GLY A 258 -16.39 10.05 -31.96
N SER A 259 -16.65 8.86 -31.42
CA SER A 259 -15.97 8.26 -30.27
C SER A 259 -14.94 7.23 -30.75
N ASN A 260 -13.83 7.06 -30.04
CA ASN A 260 -12.78 6.09 -30.41
C ASN A 260 -12.84 4.82 -29.54
N PHE A 261 -13.84 4.74 -28.64
CA PHE A 261 -14.13 3.56 -27.82
C PHE A 261 -14.88 2.49 -28.64
N GLY A 262 -14.18 1.84 -29.57
CA GLY A 262 -14.69 0.76 -30.43
C GLY A 262 -14.24 -0.63 -30.00
N ALA A 263 -14.63 -1.66 -30.77
CA ALA A 263 -14.28 -3.06 -30.45
C ALA A 263 -12.76 -3.31 -30.48
N ASP A 264 -12.01 -2.53 -31.27
CA ASP A 264 -10.55 -2.60 -31.36
C ASP A 264 -9.86 -2.13 -30.06
N PHE A 265 -10.47 -1.20 -29.32
CA PHE A 265 -10.03 -0.85 -27.97
C PHE A 265 -10.50 -1.91 -26.97
N TYR A 266 -11.81 -2.19 -26.96
CA TYR A 266 -12.41 -3.01 -25.91
C TYR A 266 -11.93 -4.46 -25.89
N HIS A 267 -11.45 -5.04 -26.98
CA HIS A 267 -10.87 -6.39 -26.91
C HIS A 267 -9.67 -6.48 -25.96
N THR A 268 -8.90 -5.39 -25.82
CA THR A 268 -7.77 -5.32 -24.88
C THR A 268 -8.25 -5.22 -23.42
N VAL A 269 -9.40 -4.59 -23.20
CA VAL A 269 -10.08 -4.50 -21.89
C VAL A 269 -10.70 -5.84 -21.50
N PHE A 270 -11.31 -6.55 -22.46
CA PHE A 270 -11.91 -7.88 -22.24
C PHE A 270 -10.86 -8.92 -21.86
N GLU A 271 -9.71 -8.92 -22.55
CA GLU A 271 -8.60 -9.81 -22.19
C GLU A 271 -8.10 -9.53 -20.77
N LEU A 272 -7.93 -8.25 -20.40
CA LEU A 272 -7.51 -7.86 -19.05
C LEU A 272 -8.50 -8.35 -17.98
N LEU A 273 -9.81 -8.13 -18.18
CA LEU A 273 -10.84 -8.62 -17.25
C LEU A 273 -10.74 -10.14 -17.05
N LEU A 274 -10.61 -10.92 -18.13
CA LEU A 274 -10.53 -12.38 -18.02
C LEU A 274 -9.24 -12.84 -17.34
N ARG A 275 -8.09 -12.21 -17.61
CA ARG A 275 -6.81 -12.50 -16.94
C ARG A 275 -6.85 -12.14 -15.44
N LEU A 276 -7.62 -11.12 -15.06
CA LEU A 276 -7.91 -10.76 -13.67
C LEU A 276 -9.05 -11.59 -13.04
N ARG A 277 -9.53 -12.65 -13.72
CA ARG A 277 -10.66 -13.49 -13.28
C ARG A 277 -11.97 -12.73 -13.06
N ALA A 278 -12.12 -11.59 -13.73
CA ALA A 278 -13.33 -10.78 -13.79
C ALA A 278 -14.20 -11.17 -14.99
N ASN A 279 -15.46 -10.73 -15.00
CA ASN A 279 -16.45 -11.09 -16.01
C ASN A 279 -17.47 -9.99 -16.34
N TYR A 280 -17.41 -8.82 -15.69
CA TYR A 280 -18.41 -7.76 -15.81
C TYR A 280 -17.78 -6.42 -16.20
N LEU A 281 -18.47 -5.62 -17.01
CA LEU A 281 -17.98 -4.30 -17.43
C LEU A 281 -19.11 -3.28 -17.56
N TRP A 282 -18.89 -2.09 -17.01
CA TRP A 282 -19.57 -0.87 -17.45
C TRP A 282 -18.62 -0.09 -18.38
N PRO A 283 -19.00 0.14 -19.64
CA PRO A 283 -18.13 0.80 -20.62
C PRO A 283 -18.05 2.31 -20.40
N ALA A 284 -17.06 2.96 -21.02
CA ALA A 284 -16.96 4.43 -21.07
C ALA A 284 -18.25 5.02 -21.65
N GLN A 285 -18.72 6.14 -21.08
CA GLN A 285 -20.06 6.67 -21.37
C GLN A 285 -20.18 8.21 -21.40
N TRP A 286 -19.17 8.98 -20.95
CA TRP A 286 -19.28 10.46 -20.93
C TRP A 286 -19.57 11.02 -22.31
N ASN A 287 -18.88 10.49 -23.32
CA ASN A 287 -19.06 10.90 -24.70
C ASN A 287 -19.07 9.72 -25.69
N SER A 288 -19.41 8.52 -25.23
CA SER A 288 -19.45 7.29 -26.01
C SER A 288 -20.76 6.52 -25.84
N MET A 289 -21.04 5.61 -26.77
CA MET A 289 -22.23 4.78 -26.82
C MET A 289 -21.81 3.37 -27.22
N PHE A 290 -21.41 2.52 -26.27
CA PHE A 290 -20.77 1.22 -26.51
C PHE A 290 -21.47 0.36 -27.59
N ASN A 291 -22.80 0.27 -27.52
CA ASN A 291 -23.62 -0.54 -28.42
C ASN A 291 -23.83 0.07 -29.82
N VAL A 292 -23.44 1.32 -30.03
CA VAL A 292 -23.82 2.13 -31.21
C VAL A 292 -22.59 2.65 -31.95
N ASP A 293 -21.58 3.10 -31.23
CA ASP A 293 -20.32 3.62 -31.79
C ASP A 293 -19.70 2.57 -32.72
N ASP A 294 -19.58 1.33 -32.23
CA ASP A 294 -19.17 0.18 -33.01
C ASP A 294 -20.12 -1.00 -32.77
N PRO A 295 -20.91 -1.44 -33.77
CA PRO A 295 -21.86 -2.55 -33.61
C PRO A 295 -21.16 -3.89 -33.32
N ARG A 296 -19.83 -3.97 -33.50
CA ARG A 296 -19.03 -5.15 -33.16
C ARG A 296 -18.88 -5.31 -31.64
N SER A 297 -18.92 -4.21 -30.86
CA SER A 297 -18.54 -4.21 -29.45
C SER A 297 -19.34 -5.20 -28.58
N GLN A 298 -20.67 -5.21 -28.69
CA GLN A 298 -21.52 -6.08 -27.88
C GLN A 298 -21.38 -7.56 -28.24
N ALA A 299 -21.35 -7.89 -29.54
CA ALA A 299 -21.12 -9.26 -29.99
C ALA A 299 -19.72 -9.75 -29.62
N MET A 300 -18.72 -8.85 -29.62
CA MET A 300 -17.37 -9.14 -29.17
C MET A 300 -17.33 -9.45 -27.66
N ALA A 301 -17.98 -8.62 -26.84
CA ALA A 301 -18.06 -8.84 -25.40
C ALA A 301 -18.65 -10.22 -25.09
N ASP A 302 -19.78 -10.58 -25.70
CA ASP A 302 -20.38 -11.90 -25.52
C ASP A 302 -19.48 -13.03 -26.03
N ALA A 303 -18.79 -12.84 -27.15
CA ALA A 303 -17.87 -13.84 -27.68
C ALA A 303 -16.67 -14.11 -26.75
N TYR A 304 -16.18 -13.09 -26.04
CA TYR A 304 -15.19 -13.22 -24.96
C TYR A 304 -15.80 -13.76 -23.65
N GLY A 305 -17.12 -13.73 -23.51
CA GLY A 305 -17.82 -14.06 -22.28
C GLY A 305 -17.84 -12.92 -21.26
N ILE A 306 -17.65 -11.66 -21.67
CA ILE A 306 -17.83 -10.51 -20.80
C ILE A 306 -19.32 -10.16 -20.71
N VAL A 307 -19.83 -10.16 -19.50
CA VAL A 307 -21.19 -9.73 -19.17
C VAL A 307 -21.22 -8.20 -19.20
N MET A 308 -22.03 -7.64 -20.09
CA MET A 308 -22.14 -6.18 -20.19
C MET A 308 -23.19 -5.63 -19.23
N GLY A 309 -22.86 -4.54 -18.57
CA GLY A 309 -23.81 -3.69 -17.85
C GLY A 309 -23.71 -2.25 -18.31
N THR A 310 -24.52 -1.41 -17.68
CA THR A 310 -24.48 0.05 -17.84
C THR A 310 -24.53 0.69 -16.46
N SER A 311 -24.05 1.93 -16.35
CA SER A 311 -24.13 2.66 -15.08
C SER A 311 -25.58 2.82 -14.63
N HIS A 312 -25.77 3.17 -13.36
CA HIS A 312 -27.12 3.26 -12.77
C HIS A 312 -28.01 4.38 -13.34
N THR A 313 -27.48 5.25 -14.18
CA THR A 313 -28.25 6.28 -14.91
C THR A 313 -28.68 5.84 -16.31
N GLU A 314 -28.28 4.64 -16.74
CA GLU A 314 -28.35 4.16 -18.12
C GLU A 314 -29.24 2.92 -18.27
N PRO A 315 -30.55 3.03 -17.97
CA PRO A 315 -31.42 1.88 -17.91
C PRO A 315 -31.64 1.22 -19.29
N MET A 316 -32.02 -0.06 -19.28
CA MET A 316 -32.45 -0.80 -20.48
C MET A 316 -31.36 -0.91 -21.57
N MET A 317 -30.09 -1.01 -21.17
CA MET A 317 -28.92 -1.15 -22.06
C MET A 317 -28.77 0.03 -23.04
N ARG A 318 -29.13 1.24 -22.58
CA ARG A 318 -29.04 2.49 -23.32
C ARG A 318 -28.04 3.43 -22.65
N SER A 319 -27.02 3.81 -23.40
CA SER A 319 -26.00 4.75 -22.91
C SER A 319 -26.60 6.16 -22.76
N THR A 320 -26.14 6.96 -21.79
CA THR A 320 -26.68 8.31 -21.51
C THR A 320 -26.67 9.18 -22.78
N LYS A 321 -25.57 9.12 -23.55
CA LYS A 321 -25.42 9.87 -24.79
C LYS A 321 -26.41 9.46 -25.89
N GLU A 322 -26.92 8.23 -25.90
CA GLU A 322 -27.89 7.78 -26.91
C GLU A 322 -29.18 8.63 -26.88
N TRP A 323 -29.58 9.14 -25.71
CA TRP A 323 -30.74 10.03 -25.64
C TRP A 323 -30.50 11.38 -26.33
N SER A 324 -29.29 11.92 -26.29
CA SER A 324 -28.99 13.19 -26.97
C SER A 324 -28.93 13.06 -28.50
N VAL A 325 -28.65 11.85 -29.00
CA VAL A 325 -28.53 11.56 -30.44
C VAL A 325 -29.84 11.05 -31.04
N PHE A 326 -30.56 10.16 -30.35
CA PHE A 326 -31.75 9.47 -30.87
C PHE A 326 -33.03 9.75 -30.09
N GLY A 327 -32.91 10.27 -28.87
CA GLY A 327 -34.06 10.61 -28.03
C GLY A 327 -34.85 11.79 -28.58
N ASN A 328 -36.10 11.90 -28.14
CA ASN A 328 -36.98 13.01 -28.52
C ASN A 328 -37.63 13.62 -27.27
N GLY A 329 -37.41 14.92 -27.06
CA GLY A 329 -37.93 15.67 -25.91
C GLY A 329 -37.13 15.50 -24.61
N THR A 330 -37.71 15.95 -23.51
CA THR A 330 -37.07 15.93 -22.18
C THR A 330 -36.95 14.51 -21.63
N TRP A 331 -35.83 14.20 -20.98
CA TRP A 331 -35.64 12.98 -20.19
C TRP A 331 -36.46 13.03 -18.90
N SER A 332 -37.77 12.75 -19.01
CA SER A 332 -38.72 12.77 -17.91
C SER A 332 -39.85 11.78 -18.18
N PHE A 333 -39.97 10.74 -17.36
CA PHE A 333 -41.01 9.72 -17.53
C PHE A 333 -42.41 10.30 -17.29
N ALA A 334 -42.55 11.22 -16.33
CA ALA A 334 -43.82 11.83 -15.98
C ALA A 334 -44.45 12.62 -17.14
N SER A 335 -43.62 13.27 -17.98
CA SER A 335 -44.10 14.15 -19.06
C SER A 335 -43.82 13.63 -20.48
N ASN A 336 -42.96 12.62 -20.66
CA ASN A 336 -42.48 12.18 -21.98
C ASN A 336 -42.32 10.64 -22.09
N ASN A 337 -43.12 9.86 -21.36
CA ASN A 337 -43.08 8.39 -21.47
C ASN A 337 -43.31 7.88 -22.91
N ALA A 338 -44.10 8.58 -23.73
CA ALA A 338 -44.39 8.21 -25.11
C ALA A 338 -43.14 8.12 -26.01
N SER A 339 -42.11 8.94 -25.73
CA SER A 339 -40.82 8.88 -26.45
C SER A 339 -39.82 7.93 -25.77
N ILE A 340 -39.90 7.79 -24.45
CA ILE A 340 -38.98 6.97 -23.66
C ILE A 340 -39.26 5.47 -23.83
N ILE A 341 -40.53 5.06 -23.89
CA ILE A 341 -40.90 3.64 -24.01
C ILE A 341 -40.34 3.00 -25.29
N PRO A 342 -40.51 3.54 -26.50
CA PRO A 342 -39.90 2.98 -27.71
C PRO A 342 -38.38 2.93 -27.63
N PHE A 343 -37.76 3.97 -27.03
CA PHE A 343 -36.31 4.01 -26.81
C PHE A 343 -35.83 2.85 -25.92
N PHE A 344 -36.56 2.51 -24.86
CA PHE A 344 -36.29 1.34 -24.02
C PHE A 344 -36.53 0.01 -24.73
N VAL A 345 -37.59 -0.11 -25.52
CA VAL A 345 -37.89 -1.34 -26.29
C VAL A 345 -36.72 -1.68 -27.22
N GLU A 346 -36.26 -0.73 -28.01
CA GLU A 346 -35.12 -0.92 -28.92
C GLU A 346 -33.83 -1.33 -28.18
N GLY A 347 -33.59 -0.80 -26.97
CA GLY A 347 -32.45 -1.20 -26.13
C GLY A 347 -32.54 -2.67 -25.69
N ALA A 348 -33.72 -3.07 -25.20
CA ALA A 348 -34.02 -4.44 -24.81
C ALA A 348 -33.94 -5.43 -25.99
N GLU A 349 -34.42 -5.05 -27.17
CA GLU A 349 -34.32 -5.87 -28.38
C GLU A 349 -32.86 -6.05 -28.83
N ARG A 350 -32.07 -4.97 -28.80
CA ARG A 350 -30.66 -4.99 -29.20
C ARG A 350 -29.79 -5.89 -28.32
N THR A 351 -30.06 -5.93 -27.01
CA THR A 351 -29.29 -6.75 -26.06
C THR A 351 -29.75 -8.21 -25.99
N ARG A 352 -30.89 -8.56 -26.58
CA ARG A 352 -31.59 -9.84 -26.34
C ARG A 352 -30.72 -11.09 -26.54
N SER A 353 -29.83 -11.05 -27.53
CA SER A 353 -29.02 -12.19 -27.94
C SER A 353 -27.71 -12.33 -27.18
N TYR A 354 -27.42 -11.43 -26.22
CA TYR A 354 -26.11 -11.32 -25.58
C TYR A 354 -26.25 -11.38 -24.06
N GLU A 355 -25.20 -11.87 -23.39
CA GLU A 355 -25.16 -11.87 -21.93
C GLU A 355 -25.01 -10.44 -21.37
N GLY A 356 -25.87 -10.06 -20.44
CA GLY A 356 -25.82 -8.75 -19.80
C GLY A 356 -26.69 -8.68 -18.55
N VAL A 357 -26.41 -7.66 -17.72
CA VAL A 357 -27.24 -7.31 -16.56
C VAL A 357 -27.95 -6.00 -16.87
N ILE A 358 -29.28 -6.06 -16.94
CA ILE A 358 -30.11 -4.93 -17.36
C ILE A 358 -30.31 -3.98 -16.17
N THR A 359 -29.81 -2.76 -16.31
CA THR A 359 -30.07 -1.68 -15.36
C THR A 359 -31.53 -1.25 -15.40
N MET A 360 -32.15 -1.26 -14.23
CA MET A 360 -33.55 -0.88 -13.99
C MET A 360 -33.65 0.47 -13.28
N GLY A 361 -34.86 1.03 -13.25
CA GLY A 361 -35.13 2.35 -12.70
C GLY A 361 -34.80 3.47 -13.69
N MET A 362 -34.87 4.72 -13.24
CA MET A 362 -34.52 5.89 -14.05
C MET A 362 -34.12 7.03 -13.11
N ARG A 363 -33.00 7.70 -13.40
CA ARG A 363 -32.58 8.94 -12.73
C ARG A 363 -32.67 10.11 -13.71
N GLY A 364 -32.59 11.33 -13.19
CA GLY A 364 -32.53 12.56 -13.98
C GLY A 364 -31.25 12.64 -14.82
N SER A 365 -31.28 13.49 -15.84
CA SER A 365 -30.15 13.70 -16.75
C SER A 365 -28.92 14.24 -16.00
N GLY A 366 -27.73 13.74 -16.33
CA GLY A 366 -26.47 14.18 -15.70
C GLY A 366 -26.32 13.75 -14.24
N ASP A 367 -26.74 12.54 -13.91
CA ASP A 367 -26.68 11.95 -12.56
C ASP A 367 -27.47 12.71 -11.47
N THR A 368 -28.57 13.34 -11.87
CA THR A 368 -29.43 14.12 -10.97
C THR A 368 -30.66 13.32 -10.52
N ALA A 369 -31.31 13.75 -9.44
CA ALA A 369 -32.60 13.19 -9.03
C ALA A 369 -33.70 13.50 -10.08
N LEU A 370 -34.67 12.60 -10.26
CA LEU A 370 -35.82 12.81 -11.16
C LEU A 370 -36.70 14.00 -10.75
N SER A 371 -36.77 14.30 -9.45
CA SER A 371 -37.47 15.44 -8.87
C SER A 371 -36.83 15.78 -7.51
N ALA A 372 -37.23 16.91 -6.91
CA ALA A 372 -36.73 17.34 -5.61
C ALA A 372 -37.36 16.62 -4.39
N GLY A 373 -38.32 15.70 -4.60
CA GLY A 373 -39.07 15.04 -3.53
C GLY A 373 -39.18 13.52 -3.71
N ILE A 374 -39.69 12.84 -2.68
CA ILE A 374 -39.89 11.38 -2.68
C ILE A 374 -41.06 11.01 -3.61
N GLU A 375 -40.77 10.40 -4.75
CA GLU A 375 -41.76 9.98 -5.77
C GLU A 375 -41.74 8.45 -5.97
N THR A 376 -41.99 7.68 -4.90
CA THR A 376 -41.97 6.21 -4.95
C THR A 376 -42.87 5.64 -6.04
N ALA A 377 -44.09 6.18 -6.18
CA ALA A 377 -45.06 5.72 -7.18
C ALA A 377 -44.60 5.95 -8.64
N LEU A 378 -43.83 7.02 -8.92
CA LEU A 378 -43.30 7.27 -10.26
C LEU A 378 -42.25 6.22 -10.62
N LEU A 379 -41.33 5.92 -9.71
CA LEU A 379 -40.28 4.93 -9.94
C LEU A 379 -40.82 3.50 -10.01
N GLU A 380 -41.82 3.16 -9.18
CA GLU A 380 -42.53 1.88 -9.28
C GLU A 380 -43.20 1.73 -10.65
N ASN A 381 -43.80 2.80 -11.19
CA ASN A 381 -44.39 2.80 -12.53
C ASN A 381 -43.31 2.64 -13.63
N VAL A 382 -42.19 3.35 -13.51
CA VAL A 382 -41.05 3.20 -14.43
C VAL A 382 -40.58 1.75 -14.48
N VAL A 383 -40.32 1.14 -13.32
CA VAL A 383 -39.83 -0.24 -13.24
C VAL A 383 -40.88 -1.23 -13.71
N SER A 384 -42.15 -1.05 -13.36
CA SER A 384 -43.24 -1.87 -13.89
C SER A 384 -43.30 -1.82 -15.42
N THR A 385 -43.16 -0.63 -16.01
CA THR A 385 -43.15 -0.45 -17.47
C THR A 385 -41.93 -1.13 -18.11
N GLN A 386 -40.75 -0.99 -17.50
CA GLN A 386 -39.54 -1.68 -17.96
C GLN A 386 -39.71 -3.20 -17.91
N ARG A 387 -40.33 -3.73 -16.86
CA ARG A 387 -40.65 -5.16 -16.72
C ARG A 387 -41.60 -5.64 -17.80
N ASP A 388 -42.63 -4.86 -18.14
CA ASP A 388 -43.54 -5.17 -19.24
C ASP A 388 -42.82 -5.21 -20.59
N ILE A 389 -41.91 -4.26 -20.84
CA ILE A 389 -41.06 -4.26 -22.04
C ILE A 389 -40.20 -5.52 -22.09
N LEU A 390 -39.50 -5.84 -20.99
CA LEU A 390 -38.69 -7.05 -20.92
C LEU A 390 -39.53 -8.31 -21.11
N ALA A 391 -40.76 -8.35 -20.58
CA ALA A 391 -41.64 -9.51 -20.72
C ALA A 391 -42.13 -9.68 -22.16
N GLN A 392 -42.35 -8.58 -22.89
CA GLN A 392 -42.68 -8.59 -24.32
C GLN A 392 -41.52 -9.09 -25.16
N VAL A 393 -40.29 -8.67 -24.83
CA VAL A 393 -39.08 -9.11 -25.52
C VAL A 393 -38.75 -10.55 -25.13
N PHE A 394 -38.35 -10.81 -23.88
CA PHE A 394 -37.78 -12.08 -23.43
C PHE A 394 -38.80 -13.16 -23.03
N GLY A 395 -40.07 -12.79 -22.83
CA GLY A 395 -41.10 -13.65 -22.27
C GLY A 395 -41.17 -13.57 -20.74
N ASN A 396 -42.38 -13.59 -20.17
CA ASN A 396 -42.62 -13.32 -18.76
C ASN A 396 -41.86 -14.26 -17.79
N ALA A 397 -41.79 -15.56 -18.10
CA ALA A 397 -41.09 -16.54 -17.26
C ALA A 397 -39.58 -16.28 -17.21
N SER A 398 -38.98 -15.82 -18.31
CA SER A 398 -37.55 -15.47 -18.39
C SER A 398 -37.24 -14.26 -17.52
N VAL A 399 -38.12 -13.25 -17.55
CA VAL A 399 -37.96 -11.99 -16.82
C VAL A 399 -38.00 -12.18 -15.31
N GLN A 400 -38.76 -13.15 -14.81
CA GLN A 400 -38.84 -13.50 -13.39
C GLN A 400 -37.69 -14.41 -12.92
N ASN A 401 -36.84 -14.89 -13.83
CA ASN A 401 -35.70 -15.74 -13.50
C ASN A 401 -34.40 -14.93 -13.61
N PRO A 402 -33.73 -14.60 -12.47
CA PRO A 402 -32.52 -13.79 -12.49
C PRO A 402 -31.33 -14.49 -13.19
N ALA A 403 -31.40 -15.80 -13.44
CA ALA A 403 -30.42 -16.50 -14.26
C ALA A 403 -30.67 -16.38 -15.77
N ALA A 404 -31.90 -16.04 -16.18
CA ALA A 404 -32.28 -15.89 -17.60
C ALA A 404 -32.27 -14.43 -18.06
N VAL A 405 -32.79 -13.51 -17.25
CA VAL A 405 -32.73 -12.06 -17.51
C VAL A 405 -32.25 -11.35 -16.23
N PRO A 406 -30.93 -11.30 -16.00
CA PRO A 406 -30.36 -10.61 -14.85
C PRO A 406 -30.71 -9.13 -14.87
N GLN A 407 -31.19 -8.62 -13.75
CA GLN A 407 -31.58 -7.23 -13.57
C GLN A 407 -30.91 -6.67 -12.32
N LEU A 408 -30.54 -5.40 -12.37
CA LEU A 408 -30.05 -4.66 -11.21
C LEU A 408 -30.81 -3.35 -11.07
N TRP A 409 -31.02 -2.92 -9.83
CA TRP A 409 -31.43 -1.56 -9.53
C TRP A 409 -30.50 -0.98 -8.49
N CYS A 410 -29.76 0.06 -8.88
CA CYS A 410 -28.87 0.77 -7.99
C CYS A 410 -29.65 1.73 -7.09
N LEU A 411 -29.55 1.51 -5.78
CA LEU A 411 -30.21 2.33 -4.76
C LEU A 411 -29.25 3.46 -4.34
N TYR A 412 -29.02 4.39 -5.26
CA TYR A 412 -28.04 5.47 -5.09
C TYR A 412 -28.70 6.76 -4.57
N LYS A 413 -28.09 7.38 -3.54
CA LYS A 413 -28.50 8.66 -2.94
C LYS A 413 -30.00 8.70 -2.62
N GLU A 414 -30.79 9.51 -3.34
CA GLU A 414 -32.22 9.67 -3.08
C GLU A 414 -33.02 8.37 -3.25
N VAL A 415 -32.57 7.48 -4.15
CA VAL A 415 -33.24 6.20 -4.42
C VAL A 415 -33.11 5.24 -3.23
N GLN A 416 -32.00 5.30 -2.50
CA GLN A 416 -31.87 4.61 -1.21
C GLN A 416 -32.96 5.07 -0.24
N GLY A 417 -33.13 6.40 -0.11
CA GLY A 417 -34.16 6.97 0.75
C GLY A 417 -35.58 6.56 0.36
N TYR A 418 -35.84 6.35 -0.93
CA TYR A 418 -37.14 5.87 -1.42
C TYR A 418 -37.40 4.42 -1.04
N TYR A 419 -36.38 3.57 -1.14
CA TYR A 419 -36.46 2.18 -0.70
C TYR A 419 -36.73 2.07 0.80
N GLU A 420 -36.00 2.84 1.61
CA GLU A 420 -36.20 2.93 3.06
C GLU A 420 -37.58 3.50 3.45
N ALA A 421 -38.17 4.34 2.59
CA ALA A 421 -39.54 4.86 2.74
C ALA A 421 -40.65 3.88 2.29
N GLY A 422 -40.30 2.67 1.83
CA GLY A 422 -41.23 1.61 1.47
C GLY A 422 -41.48 1.41 -0.03
N MET A 423 -40.62 1.96 -0.91
CA MET A 423 -40.67 1.67 -2.35
C MET A 423 -40.48 0.17 -2.58
N THR A 424 -41.39 -0.44 -3.33
CA THR A 424 -41.36 -1.87 -3.60
C THR A 424 -40.39 -2.22 -4.74
N VAL A 425 -39.58 -3.26 -4.55
CA VAL A 425 -38.64 -3.77 -5.57
C VAL A 425 -38.89 -5.26 -5.80
N PRO A 426 -39.21 -5.69 -7.04
CA PRO A 426 -39.41 -7.10 -7.38
C PRO A 426 -38.27 -8.00 -6.87
N GLU A 427 -38.61 -9.16 -6.28
CA GLU A 427 -37.67 -10.06 -5.56
C GLU A 427 -36.46 -10.51 -6.38
N ASP A 428 -36.65 -10.69 -7.69
CA ASP A 428 -35.65 -11.16 -8.63
C ASP A 428 -34.68 -10.07 -9.14
N ILE A 429 -34.91 -8.80 -8.80
CA ILE A 429 -33.98 -7.70 -9.12
C ILE A 429 -32.89 -7.61 -8.06
N THR A 430 -31.64 -7.62 -8.51
CA THR A 430 -30.45 -7.41 -7.66
C THR A 430 -30.48 -6.01 -7.08
N LEU A 431 -30.38 -5.89 -5.75
CA LEU A 431 -30.19 -4.59 -5.10
C LEU A 431 -28.71 -4.21 -5.18
N LEU A 432 -28.36 -3.22 -5.99
CA LEU A 432 -26.99 -2.73 -6.05
C LEU A 432 -26.85 -1.56 -5.07
N TRP A 433 -26.15 -1.81 -3.97
CA TRP A 433 -25.78 -0.78 -3.00
C TRP A 433 -24.55 -0.04 -3.49
N THR A 434 -24.33 1.16 -2.99
CA THR A 434 -23.15 1.95 -3.33
C THR A 434 -22.34 2.29 -2.10
N ASP A 435 -21.06 2.58 -2.31
CA ASP A 435 -20.34 3.45 -1.42
C ASP A 435 -20.82 4.90 -1.55
N ASP A 436 -20.19 5.78 -0.78
CA ASP A 436 -20.43 7.21 -0.77
C ASP A 436 -19.62 7.97 -1.85
N ASN A 437 -19.06 7.22 -2.80
CA ASN A 437 -18.05 7.64 -3.79
C ASN A 437 -16.63 7.84 -3.26
N TRP A 438 -16.35 7.48 -2.00
CA TRP A 438 -15.02 7.62 -1.37
C TRP A 438 -14.58 6.33 -0.66
N GLY A 439 -15.16 5.19 -1.04
CA GLY A 439 -14.84 3.90 -0.46
C GLY A 439 -15.45 3.67 0.93
N ASN A 440 -16.62 4.25 1.23
CA ASN A 440 -17.39 3.96 2.44
C ASN A 440 -18.78 3.45 2.05
N ILE A 441 -19.03 2.16 2.23
CA ILE A 441 -20.31 1.53 1.88
C ILE A 441 -21.43 2.17 2.70
N ARG A 442 -22.47 2.67 2.01
CA ARG A 442 -23.57 3.41 2.66
C ARG A 442 -24.56 2.51 3.38
N ARG A 443 -24.90 1.39 2.74
CA ARG A 443 -25.98 0.48 3.12
C ARG A 443 -25.66 -0.91 2.61
N LEU A 444 -25.97 -1.92 3.41
CA LEU A 444 -25.84 -3.33 3.04
C LEU A 444 -27.09 -4.09 3.45
N PRO A 445 -27.40 -5.24 2.83
CA PRO A 445 -28.65 -5.95 3.09
C PRO A 445 -28.95 -6.15 4.59
N VAL A 446 -30.19 -5.92 5.00
CA VAL A 446 -30.68 -6.14 6.38
C VAL A 446 -31.86 -7.12 6.37
N GLY A 447 -32.01 -7.89 7.46
CA GLY A 447 -33.17 -8.77 7.63
C GLY A 447 -33.44 -9.68 6.43
N ASN A 448 -34.65 -9.61 5.89
CA ASN A 448 -35.10 -10.42 4.75
C ASN A 448 -34.44 -10.06 3.41
N GLU A 449 -33.80 -8.90 3.28
CA GLU A 449 -33.11 -8.49 2.06
C GLU A 449 -31.97 -9.45 1.69
N THR A 450 -31.34 -10.07 2.71
CA THR A 450 -30.27 -11.07 2.53
C THR A 450 -30.73 -12.36 1.83
N SER A 451 -32.04 -12.60 1.79
CA SER A 451 -32.64 -13.82 1.23
C SER A 451 -33.38 -13.59 -0.10
N ARG A 452 -33.33 -12.38 -0.65
CA ARG A 452 -33.95 -12.05 -1.95
C ARG A 452 -33.35 -12.88 -3.07
N SER A 453 -34.18 -13.34 -4.01
CA SER A 453 -33.71 -14.20 -5.11
C SER A 453 -32.77 -13.49 -6.09
N GLY A 454 -32.90 -12.16 -6.25
CA GLY A 454 -31.95 -11.33 -6.98
C GLY A 454 -30.64 -11.08 -6.24
N GLY A 455 -30.59 -11.32 -4.93
CA GLY A 455 -29.44 -10.99 -4.09
C GLY A 455 -29.13 -9.49 -4.04
N ALA A 456 -27.89 -9.16 -3.67
CA ALA A 456 -27.40 -7.80 -3.61
C ALA A 456 -25.95 -7.69 -4.08
N GLY A 457 -25.52 -6.47 -4.39
CA GLY A 457 -24.16 -6.15 -4.82
C GLY A 457 -23.67 -4.81 -4.28
N VAL A 458 -22.45 -4.43 -4.65
CA VAL A 458 -21.79 -3.17 -4.31
C VAL A 458 -21.22 -2.51 -5.56
N TYR A 459 -21.50 -1.22 -5.73
CA TYR A 459 -20.77 -0.30 -6.57
C TYR A 459 -19.82 0.53 -5.70
N TYR A 460 -18.52 0.43 -5.95
CA TYR A 460 -17.44 1.03 -5.17
C TYR A 460 -16.62 2.03 -6.01
N HIS A 461 -15.82 2.90 -5.39
CA HIS A 461 -15.01 3.89 -6.12
C HIS A 461 -13.52 3.85 -5.77
N PHE A 462 -12.68 3.81 -6.81
CA PHE A 462 -11.24 4.15 -6.76
C PHE A 462 -10.91 5.47 -7.47
N ASP A 463 -11.88 6.03 -8.17
CA ASP A 463 -11.85 7.32 -8.87
C ASP A 463 -13.22 7.99 -8.73
N TYR A 464 -13.28 9.32 -8.69
CA TYR A 464 -14.55 10.04 -8.59
C TYR A 464 -14.48 11.48 -9.09
N VAL A 465 -15.58 11.91 -9.73
CA VAL A 465 -15.90 13.29 -10.09
C VAL A 465 -17.09 13.79 -9.25
N GLY A 466 -16.84 14.65 -8.28
CA GLY A 466 -17.85 15.26 -7.42
C GLY A 466 -17.32 15.79 -6.09
N ASP A 467 -18.23 16.02 -5.16
CA ASP A 467 -17.92 16.57 -3.83
C ASP A 467 -17.20 15.56 -2.91
N PRO A 468 -16.41 16.04 -1.92
CA PRO A 468 -15.96 17.42 -1.73
C PRO A 468 -14.98 17.91 -2.82
N ARG A 469 -14.29 16.99 -3.49
CA ARG A 469 -13.38 17.26 -4.61
C ARG A 469 -13.10 16.01 -5.44
N ASP A 470 -12.96 16.19 -6.74
CA ASP A 470 -12.55 15.12 -7.64
C ASP A 470 -11.20 14.53 -7.19
N TYR A 471 -11.05 13.21 -7.29
CA TYR A 471 -9.75 12.54 -7.17
C TYR A 471 -9.57 11.61 -8.37
N LYS A 472 -8.70 12.01 -9.30
CA LYS A 472 -8.66 11.45 -10.66
C LYS A 472 -7.25 11.18 -11.20
N TRP A 473 -6.23 11.66 -10.50
CA TRP A 473 -4.89 11.75 -11.08
C TRP A 473 -4.09 10.46 -10.96
N ILE A 474 -3.87 9.99 -9.73
CA ILE A 474 -3.10 8.78 -9.43
C ILE A 474 -3.74 8.05 -8.24
N ASN A 475 -3.25 6.83 -7.98
CA ASN A 475 -3.77 5.97 -6.92
C ASN A 475 -3.79 6.64 -5.52
N THR A 476 -4.95 6.64 -4.87
CA THR A 476 -5.15 7.12 -3.50
C THR A 476 -5.91 6.09 -2.63
N VAL A 477 -5.88 4.83 -3.04
CA VAL A 477 -6.64 3.74 -2.44
C VAL A 477 -5.83 3.10 -1.32
N LEU A 478 -6.41 3.05 -0.12
CA LEU A 478 -5.90 2.27 1.00
C LEU A 478 -6.44 0.84 0.91
N ASN A 479 -5.58 -0.14 0.59
CA ASN A 479 -6.00 -1.52 0.34
C ASN A 479 -6.65 -2.19 1.55
N GLN A 480 -6.20 -1.88 2.76
CA GLN A 480 -6.78 -2.37 4.01
C GLN A 480 -8.21 -1.89 4.21
N LYS A 481 -8.50 -0.65 3.77
CA LYS A 481 -9.86 -0.11 3.77
C LYS A 481 -10.74 -0.82 2.75
N THR A 482 -10.22 -1.08 1.56
CA THR A 482 -10.92 -1.90 0.55
C THR A 482 -11.23 -3.28 1.10
N TRP A 483 -10.26 -3.95 1.75
CA TRP A 483 -10.53 -5.25 2.39
C TRP A 483 -11.61 -5.14 3.47
N GLU A 484 -11.51 -4.17 4.38
CA GLU A 484 -12.46 -4.01 5.50
C GLU A 484 -13.90 -3.78 5.01
N GLN A 485 -14.10 -2.88 4.04
CA GLN A 485 -15.42 -2.60 3.48
C GLN A 485 -15.97 -3.77 2.67
N MET A 486 -15.15 -4.39 1.82
CA MET A 486 -15.60 -5.47 0.95
C MET A 486 -15.80 -6.79 1.71
N HIS A 487 -15.06 -7.02 2.80
CA HIS A 487 -15.32 -8.11 3.73
C HIS A 487 -16.68 -7.95 4.41
N LEU A 488 -17.01 -6.74 4.89
CA LEU A 488 -18.34 -6.45 5.45
C LEU A 488 -19.44 -6.69 4.40
N ALA A 489 -19.26 -6.25 3.15
CA ALA A 489 -20.21 -6.50 2.07
C ALA A 489 -20.44 -7.99 1.83
N TYR A 490 -19.36 -8.78 1.81
CA TYR A 490 -19.44 -10.22 1.63
C TYR A 490 -20.18 -10.91 2.78
N GLU A 491 -19.86 -10.58 4.03
CA GLU A 491 -20.53 -11.16 5.20
C GLU A 491 -22.03 -10.79 5.26
N ARG A 492 -22.39 -9.59 4.79
CA ARG A 492 -23.78 -9.13 4.64
C ARG A 492 -24.48 -9.62 3.35
N GLN A 493 -23.96 -10.66 2.71
CA GLN A 493 -24.56 -11.33 1.54
C GLN A 493 -24.70 -10.45 0.28
N ALA A 494 -23.95 -9.36 0.15
CA ALA A 494 -23.88 -8.58 -1.08
C ALA A 494 -22.89 -9.20 -2.07
N ARG A 495 -23.18 -10.43 -2.54
CA ARG A 495 -22.25 -11.30 -3.32
C ARG A 495 -22.60 -11.44 -4.80
N GLN A 496 -23.62 -10.72 -5.27
CA GLN A 496 -24.11 -10.88 -6.64
C GLN A 496 -23.27 -10.08 -7.63
N ILE A 497 -23.05 -8.79 -7.36
CA ILE A 497 -22.33 -7.87 -8.27
C ILE A 497 -21.35 -7.04 -7.44
N TRP A 498 -20.06 -7.14 -7.72
CA TRP A 498 -19.08 -6.15 -7.29
C TRP A 498 -18.53 -5.44 -8.53
N VAL A 499 -18.77 -4.13 -8.59
CA VAL A 499 -18.28 -3.26 -9.65
C VAL A 499 -17.58 -2.05 -9.03
N VAL A 500 -16.42 -1.67 -9.54
CA VAL A 500 -15.65 -0.54 -9.02
C VAL A 500 -15.39 0.51 -10.11
N ASN A 501 -15.59 1.80 -9.82
CA ASN A 501 -15.15 2.89 -10.69
C ASN A 501 -13.62 2.94 -10.66
N VAL A 502 -12.98 2.81 -11.82
CA VAL A 502 -11.52 2.81 -11.98
C VAL A 502 -11.02 3.99 -12.81
N GLY A 503 -11.86 4.99 -13.04
CA GLY A 503 -11.50 6.16 -13.84
C GLY A 503 -10.98 5.74 -15.21
N ASP A 504 -9.75 6.16 -15.49
CA ASP A 504 -9.00 5.91 -16.71
C ASP A 504 -8.33 4.51 -16.80
N LEU A 505 -8.61 3.60 -15.85
CA LEU A 505 -7.93 2.29 -15.63
C LEU A 505 -6.50 2.44 -15.09
N LYS A 506 -5.64 3.18 -15.79
CA LYS A 506 -4.27 3.50 -15.33
C LYS A 506 -4.30 4.83 -14.57
N PRO A 507 -3.51 4.99 -13.48
CA PRO A 507 -2.56 4.05 -12.88
C PRO A 507 -3.13 3.35 -11.64
N LEU A 508 -4.25 2.61 -11.78
CA LEU A 508 -4.94 1.92 -10.69
C LEU A 508 -4.77 0.39 -10.73
N GLU A 509 -3.74 -0.12 -11.39
CA GLU A 509 -3.51 -1.55 -11.63
C GLU A 509 -3.46 -2.36 -10.32
N LEU A 510 -2.79 -1.81 -9.31
CA LEU A 510 -2.61 -2.44 -8.01
C LEU A 510 -3.95 -2.59 -7.24
N PRO A 511 -4.72 -1.52 -6.94
CA PRO A 511 -5.98 -1.68 -6.24
C PRO A 511 -7.04 -2.46 -7.05
N ILE A 512 -7.02 -2.39 -8.39
CA ILE A 512 -7.88 -3.21 -9.25
C ILE A 512 -7.58 -4.70 -9.08
N SER A 513 -6.30 -5.07 -9.08
CA SER A 513 -5.88 -6.46 -8.88
C SER A 513 -6.31 -6.96 -7.50
N HIS A 514 -6.09 -6.17 -6.45
CA HIS A 514 -6.49 -6.52 -5.09
C HIS A 514 -8.01 -6.72 -5.00
N PHE A 515 -8.80 -5.81 -5.57
CA PHE A 515 -10.26 -5.91 -5.60
C PHE A 515 -10.76 -7.21 -6.26
N PHE A 516 -10.18 -7.61 -7.39
CA PHE A 516 -10.59 -8.84 -8.07
C PHE A 516 -10.11 -10.11 -7.39
N ASP A 517 -8.93 -10.10 -6.77
CA ASP A 517 -8.46 -11.24 -5.98
C ASP A 517 -9.34 -11.47 -4.74
N LEU A 518 -9.80 -10.38 -4.10
CA LEU A 518 -10.83 -10.45 -3.05
C LEU A 518 -12.16 -10.97 -3.60
N ALA A 519 -12.64 -10.46 -4.74
CA ALA A 519 -13.91 -10.86 -5.32
C ALA A 519 -13.91 -12.32 -5.80
N TYR A 520 -12.74 -12.84 -6.20
CA TYR A 520 -12.57 -14.21 -6.65
C TYR A 520 -12.54 -15.20 -5.49
N ASP A 521 -11.71 -14.95 -4.48
CA ASP A 521 -11.58 -15.82 -3.31
C ASP A 521 -11.33 -15.03 -2.02
N ILE A 522 -12.37 -14.38 -1.51
CA ILE A 522 -12.26 -13.58 -0.27
C ILE A 522 -11.87 -14.44 0.93
N SER A 523 -12.15 -15.75 0.90
CA SER A 523 -11.83 -16.66 2.00
C SER A 523 -10.32 -16.87 2.18
N ARG A 524 -9.54 -16.63 1.12
CA ARG A 524 -8.06 -16.63 1.15
C ARG A 524 -7.46 -15.42 1.86
N TRP A 525 -8.19 -14.30 1.89
CA TRP A 525 -7.68 -12.99 2.28
C TRP A 525 -8.36 -12.48 3.55
N ASN A 526 -7.62 -12.43 4.64
CA ASN A 526 -8.09 -11.92 5.93
C ASN A 526 -7.51 -10.53 6.24
N LYS A 527 -7.81 -10.02 7.44
CA LYS A 527 -7.45 -8.66 7.87
C LYS A 527 -5.95 -8.34 7.83
N ASP A 528 -5.11 -9.38 7.89
CA ASP A 528 -3.65 -9.28 7.93
C ASP A 528 -3.00 -9.60 6.57
N SER A 529 -3.81 -9.89 5.55
CA SER A 529 -3.32 -10.43 4.28
C SER A 529 -2.81 -9.38 3.30
N THR A 530 -3.10 -8.08 3.47
CA THR A 530 -2.70 -7.05 2.50
C THR A 530 -1.17 -6.98 2.29
N PRO A 531 -0.30 -7.02 3.32
CA PRO A 531 1.15 -7.08 3.10
C PRO A 531 1.62 -8.32 2.34
N GLU A 532 1.07 -9.50 2.67
CA GLU A 532 1.36 -10.75 1.94
C GLU A 532 0.93 -10.64 0.47
N TRP A 533 -0.26 -10.11 0.21
CA TRP A 533 -0.78 -9.92 -1.14
C TRP A 533 0.10 -8.96 -1.96
N LEU A 534 0.57 -7.86 -1.34
CA LEU A 534 1.47 -6.89 -2.00
C LEU A 534 2.83 -7.51 -2.35
N GLU A 535 3.37 -8.37 -1.49
CA GLU A 535 4.61 -9.10 -1.78
C GLU A 535 4.41 -10.09 -2.94
N LEU A 536 3.30 -10.84 -2.95
CA LEU A 536 2.97 -11.74 -4.06
C LEU A 536 2.79 -11.00 -5.38
N TRP A 537 2.11 -9.85 -5.35
CA TRP A 537 1.99 -8.95 -6.49
C TRP A 537 3.35 -8.48 -6.98
N ALA A 538 4.18 -7.94 -6.10
CA ALA A 538 5.51 -7.46 -6.47
C ALA A 538 6.40 -8.58 -7.01
N SER A 539 6.31 -9.79 -6.45
CA SER A 539 7.04 -10.95 -6.94
C SER A 539 6.61 -11.35 -8.34
N ARG A 540 5.32 -11.25 -8.67
CA ARG A 540 4.81 -11.54 -10.02
C ARG A 540 5.30 -10.51 -11.04
N GLU A 541 5.24 -9.22 -10.70
CA GLU A 541 5.57 -8.15 -11.65
C GLU A 541 7.08 -7.90 -11.81
N PHE A 542 7.85 -8.01 -10.72
CA PHE A 542 9.23 -7.51 -10.65
C PHE A 542 10.26 -8.56 -10.25
N GLY A 543 9.82 -9.75 -9.84
CA GLY A 543 10.67 -10.85 -9.38
C GLY A 543 10.77 -10.93 -7.85
N PRO A 544 11.06 -12.14 -7.31
CA PRO A 544 11.08 -12.39 -5.86
C PRO A 544 12.18 -11.62 -5.12
N GLU A 545 13.28 -11.26 -5.79
CA GLU A 545 14.44 -10.61 -5.18
C GLU A 545 14.12 -9.23 -4.59
N VAL A 546 13.17 -8.52 -5.19
CA VAL A 546 12.76 -7.17 -4.76
C VAL A 546 11.35 -7.14 -4.16
N ALA A 547 10.67 -8.29 -4.09
CA ALA A 547 9.25 -8.40 -3.77
C ALA A 547 8.90 -7.87 -2.39
N ALA A 548 9.62 -8.30 -1.35
CA ALA A 548 9.36 -7.87 0.03
C ALA A 548 9.54 -6.34 0.19
N GLN A 549 10.61 -5.78 -0.37
CA GLN A 549 10.88 -4.34 -0.30
C GLN A 549 9.86 -3.53 -1.08
N THR A 550 9.51 -3.98 -2.30
CA THR A 550 8.50 -3.32 -3.14
C THR A 550 7.10 -3.40 -2.51
N GLY A 551 6.74 -4.55 -1.95
CA GLY A 551 5.49 -4.73 -1.21
C GLY A 551 5.41 -3.80 0.00
N ALA A 552 6.49 -3.66 0.76
CA ALA A 552 6.56 -2.72 1.88
C ALA A 552 6.47 -1.24 1.43
N ILE A 553 7.09 -0.90 0.30
CA ILE A 553 6.96 0.43 -0.33
C ILE A 553 5.51 0.70 -0.67
N MET A 554 4.83 -0.22 -1.36
CA MET A 554 3.45 -0.01 -1.79
C MET A 554 2.44 -0.07 -0.64
N ASN A 555 2.74 -0.83 0.42
CA ASN A 555 1.96 -0.79 1.66
C ASN A 555 2.03 0.61 2.28
N THR A 556 3.25 1.13 2.46
CA THR A 556 3.48 2.47 2.99
C THR A 556 2.85 3.55 2.10
N TYR A 557 3.03 3.46 0.78
CA TYR A 557 2.40 4.34 -0.20
C TYR A 557 0.88 4.42 0.00
N SER A 558 0.20 3.28 0.12
CA SER A 558 -1.26 3.24 0.28
C SER A 558 -1.74 3.90 1.58
N ILE A 559 -0.96 3.78 2.66
CA ILE A 559 -1.22 4.46 3.94
C ILE A 559 -1.03 5.97 3.78
N LEU A 560 0.09 6.42 3.20
CA LEU A 560 0.39 7.84 3.03
C LEU A 560 -0.60 8.53 2.07
N ALA A 561 -0.88 7.93 0.91
CA ALA A 561 -1.84 8.42 -0.07
C ALA A 561 -3.30 8.35 0.46
N GLY A 562 -3.57 7.41 1.37
CA GLY A 562 -4.85 7.26 2.06
C GLY A 562 -5.12 8.31 3.14
N ARG A 563 -4.13 9.10 3.57
CA ARG A 563 -4.31 10.16 4.60
C ARG A 563 -5.21 11.30 4.12
N ARG A 564 -5.07 11.67 2.85
CA ARG A 564 -5.82 12.72 2.17
C ARG A 564 -5.57 12.60 0.67
N LYS A 565 -6.63 12.67 -0.15
CA LYS A 565 -6.51 12.68 -1.61
C LYS A 565 -5.62 13.83 -2.05
N PHE A 566 -4.79 13.63 -3.08
CA PHE A 566 -3.79 14.63 -3.49
C PHE A 566 -4.44 15.97 -3.80
N GLU A 567 -5.52 15.96 -4.57
CA GLU A 567 -6.28 17.13 -4.98
C GLU A 567 -6.86 17.90 -3.78
N GLU A 568 -7.05 17.26 -2.63
CA GLU A 568 -7.51 17.85 -1.35
C GLU A 568 -6.36 18.36 -0.46
N VAL A 569 -5.11 18.00 -0.74
CA VAL A 569 -3.96 18.47 0.04
C VAL A 569 -3.62 19.91 -0.35
N ASP A 570 -3.87 20.82 0.57
CA ASP A 570 -3.53 22.23 0.44
C ASP A 570 -2.34 22.63 1.35
N PRO A 571 -1.68 23.79 1.14
CA PRO A 571 -0.58 24.27 1.98
C PRO A 571 -0.88 24.36 3.49
N ASN A 572 -2.14 24.42 3.89
CA ASN A 572 -2.55 24.50 5.28
C ASN A 572 -2.94 23.15 5.90
N THR A 573 -2.76 22.04 5.18
CA THR A 573 -3.14 20.69 5.64
C THR A 573 -2.29 20.27 6.83
N TYR A 574 -0.97 20.17 6.64
CA TYR A 574 -0.03 19.72 7.66
C TYR A 574 0.61 20.90 8.39
N SER A 575 0.70 20.81 9.72
CA SER A 575 1.22 21.88 10.56
C SER A 575 2.72 22.07 10.39
N LEU A 576 3.14 23.32 10.14
CA LEU A 576 4.54 23.72 10.09
C LEU A 576 5.16 23.97 11.47
N ILE A 577 4.32 24.27 12.46
CA ILE A 577 4.76 24.75 13.78
C ILE A 577 4.50 23.76 14.92
N ASN A 578 3.58 22.80 14.74
CA ASN A 578 3.22 21.84 15.77
C ASN A 578 3.75 20.44 15.43
N TYR A 579 4.40 19.80 16.40
CA TYR A 579 4.87 18.39 16.35
C TYR A 579 5.85 18.03 15.23
N ASP A 580 6.36 19.05 14.53
CA ASP A 580 7.15 18.92 13.30
C ASP A 580 6.44 18.12 12.19
N GLU A 581 5.11 18.19 12.17
CA GLU A 581 4.25 17.33 11.34
C GLU A 581 4.60 17.42 9.85
N ALA A 582 4.63 18.62 9.26
CA ALA A 582 4.88 18.77 7.83
C ALA A 582 6.26 18.26 7.39
N ASN A 583 7.30 18.45 8.19
CA ASN A 583 8.63 17.94 7.86
C ASN A 583 8.68 16.42 7.93
N LYS A 584 8.06 15.81 8.94
CA LYS A 584 7.96 14.36 9.07
C LYS A 584 7.21 13.74 7.89
N VAL A 585 6.07 14.32 7.50
CA VAL A 585 5.31 13.85 6.35
C VAL A 585 6.12 13.92 5.06
N LEU A 586 6.83 15.04 4.81
CA LEU A 586 7.69 15.14 3.63
C LEU A 586 8.88 14.16 3.68
N ALA A 587 9.42 13.88 4.87
CA ALA A 587 10.51 12.92 5.07
C ALA A 587 10.05 11.47 4.83
N GLU A 588 8.83 11.10 5.23
CA GLU A 588 8.24 9.79 4.92
C GLU A 588 8.16 9.58 3.40
N TRP A 589 7.64 10.56 2.66
CA TRP A 589 7.58 10.51 1.19
C TRP A 589 8.95 10.48 0.53
N THR A 590 9.91 11.25 1.03
CA THR A 590 11.29 11.28 0.50
C THR A 590 11.98 9.94 0.72
N THR A 591 11.87 9.37 1.93
CA THR A 591 12.41 8.04 2.24
C THR A 591 11.79 6.97 1.34
N LEU A 592 10.49 7.07 1.05
CA LEU A 592 9.80 6.13 0.17
C LEU A 592 10.31 6.23 -1.27
N GLN A 593 10.51 7.46 -1.77
CA GLN A 593 11.10 7.73 -3.08
C GLN A 593 12.51 7.16 -3.19
N ASP A 594 13.38 7.41 -2.20
CA ASP A 594 14.77 6.95 -2.23
C ASP A 594 14.84 5.42 -2.31
N LYS A 595 14.00 4.73 -1.55
CA LYS A 595 13.86 3.26 -1.62
C LYS A 595 13.38 2.80 -3.00
N ALA A 596 12.35 3.44 -3.55
CA ALA A 596 11.84 3.09 -4.87
C ALA A 596 12.87 3.34 -5.98
N GLN A 597 13.63 4.45 -5.92
CA GLN A 597 14.71 4.75 -6.85
C GLN A 597 15.81 3.68 -6.79
N SER A 598 16.23 3.29 -5.58
CA SER A 598 17.26 2.27 -5.40
C SER A 598 16.87 0.92 -6.02
N ILE A 599 15.59 0.55 -5.96
CA ILE A 599 15.10 -0.67 -6.61
C ILE A 599 15.08 -0.48 -8.13
N LEU A 600 14.51 0.63 -8.62
CA LEU A 600 14.46 0.94 -10.05
C LEU A 600 15.84 0.87 -10.72
N ASP A 601 16.86 1.44 -10.08
CA ASP A 601 18.24 1.47 -10.58
C ASP A 601 18.89 0.08 -10.63
N GLY A 602 18.47 -0.83 -9.76
CA GLY A 602 18.95 -2.21 -9.69
C GLY A 602 18.18 -3.20 -10.58
N LEU A 603 17.01 -2.83 -11.09
CA LEU A 603 16.16 -3.73 -11.88
C LEU A 603 16.69 -3.94 -13.31
N PRO A 604 16.44 -5.12 -13.91
CA PRO A 604 16.71 -5.35 -15.33
C PRO A 604 16.01 -4.31 -16.22
N VAL A 605 16.67 -3.87 -17.28
CA VAL A 605 16.15 -2.84 -18.22
C VAL A 605 14.76 -3.18 -18.76
N ALA A 606 14.45 -4.46 -18.97
CA ALA A 606 13.13 -4.91 -19.44
C ALA A 606 12.01 -4.74 -18.38
N THR A 607 12.36 -4.71 -17.10
CA THR A 607 11.44 -4.58 -15.95
C THR A 607 11.27 -3.13 -15.51
N GLN A 608 12.25 -2.27 -15.79
CA GLN A 608 12.23 -0.86 -15.39
C GLN A 608 10.99 -0.08 -15.87
N PRO A 609 10.44 -0.26 -17.09
CA PRO A 609 9.23 0.45 -17.51
C PRO A 609 8.02 0.14 -16.62
N ALA A 610 7.77 -1.15 -16.34
CA ALA A 610 6.67 -1.60 -15.49
C ALA A 610 6.83 -1.07 -14.04
N PHE A 611 8.04 -1.14 -13.49
CA PHE A 611 8.32 -0.61 -12.16
C PHE A 611 8.21 0.91 -12.12
N PHE A 612 8.67 1.59 -13.18
CA PHE A 612 8.55 3.03 -13.31
C PHE A 612 7.10 3.46 -13.24
N GLU A 613 6.21 2.87 -14.03
CA GLU A 613 4.82 3.32 -14.11
C GLU A 613 3.96 2.89 -12.91
N MET A 614 4.19 1.70 -12.34
CA MET A 614 3.36 1.17 -11.24
C MET A 614 3.86 1.53 -9.84
N VAL A 615 5.16 1.81 -9.66
CA VAL A 615 5.77 2.03 -8.32
C VAL A 615 6.46 3.38 -8.25
N TYR A 616 7.49 3.60 -9.07
CA TYR A 616 8.35 4.76 -8.90
C TYR A 616 7.67 6.08 -9.23
N HIS A 617 6.93 6.15 -10.34
CA HIS A 617 6.18 7.35 -10.75
C HIS A 617 5.16 7.76 -9.69
N PRO A 618 4.21 6.92 -9.24
CA PRO A 618 3.24 7.34 -8.24
C PRO A 618 3.89 7.78 -6.92
N VAL A 619 4.94 7.11 -6.46
CA VAL A 619 5.70 7.52 -5.25
C VAL A 619 6.37 8.88 -5.44
N THR A 620 7.07 9.06 -6.55
CA THR A 620 7.82 10.28 -6.84
C THR A 620 6.91 11.48 -7.09
N ALA A 621 5.83 11.28 -7.85
CA ALA A 621 4.81 12.29 -8.10
C ALA A 621 4.13 12.73 -6.80
N ALA A 622 3.77 11.78 -5.92
CA ALA A 622 3.23 12.08 -4.59
C ALA A 622 4.21 12.88 -3.72
N ARG A 623 5.49 12.46 -3.65
CA ARG A 623 6.54 13.19 -2.95
C ARG A 623 6.68 14.61 -3.47
N THR A 624 6.73 14.80 -4.79
CA THR A 624 6.84 16.12 -5.43
C THR A 624 5.62 16.99 -5.15
N TYR A 625 4.40 16.43 -5.19
CA TYR A 625 3.18 17.14 -4.83
C TYR A 625 3.22 17.67 -3.40
N TYR A 626 3.57 16.80 -2.44
CA TYR A 626 3.67 17.17 -1.04
C TYR A 626 4.78 18.20 -0.80
N ASP A 627 5.92 18.10 -1.50
CA ASP A 627 6.98 19.12 -1.45
C ASP A 627 6.45 20.48 -1.93
N ILE A 628 5.74 20.53 -3.07
CA ILE A 628 5.12 21.77 -3.57
C ILE A 628 4.22 22.40 -2.50
N MET A 629 3.30 21.62 -1.91
CA MET A 629 2.33 22.15 -0.94
C MET A 629 2.99 22.62 0.35
N ILE A 630 3.88 21.81 0.93
CA ILE A 630 4.57 22.11 2.19
C ILE A 630 5.56 23.26 2.00
N SER A 631 6.31 23.28 0.89
CA SER A 631 7.27 24.35 0.59
C SER A 631 6.57 25.66 0.25
N ALA A 632 5.39 25.64 -0.40
CA ALA A 632 4.55 26.82 -0.56
C ALA A 632 4.02 27.34 0.79
N ALA A 633 3.64 26.44 1.70
CA ALA A 633 3.26 26.81 3.06
C ALA A 633 4.42 27.48 3.81
N LYS A 634 5.61 26.87 3.75
CA LYS A 634 6.84 27.43 4.33
C LYS A 634 7.17 28.80 3.75
N ASN A 635 7.10 28.95 2.42
CA ASN A 635 7.31 30.24 1.76
C ASN A 635 6.39 31.33 2.34
N ASN A 636 5.09 31.04 2.49
CA ASN A 636 4.12 31.98 3.04
C ASN A 636 4.39 32.35 4.52
N VAL A 637 4.80 31.38 5.34
CA VAL A 637 5.19 31.65 6.73
C VAL A 637 6.51 32.43 6.80
N TYR A 638 7.52 32.04 6.02
CA TYR A 638 8.83 32.68 6.00
C TYR A 638 8.73 34.14 5.54
N ALA A 639 7.83 34.43 4.60
CA ALA A 639 7.55 35.79 4.17
C ALA A 639 6.98 36.66 5.30
N GLN A 640 6.04 36.12 6.08
CA GLN A 640 5.50 36.80 7.27
C GLN A 640 6.58 37.08 8.32
N GLN A 641 7.57 36.20 8.40
CA GLN A 641 8.72 36.30 9.29
C GLN A 641 9.87 37.15 8.73
N GLY A 642 9.72 37.67 7.50
CA GLY A 642 10.74 38.48 6.83
C GLY A 642 12.03 37.72 6.46
N ARG A 643 12.00 36.38 6.41
CA ARG A 643 13.20 35.58 6.12
C ARG A 643 13.66 35.76 4.69
N THR A 644 14.96 35.92 4.45
CA THR A 644 15.50 35.93 3.08
C THR A 644 15.34 34.59 2.35
N SER A 645 15.26 33.49 3.10
CA SER A 645 14.96 32.14 2.58
C SER A 645 13.59 32.04 1.90
N THR A 646 12.68 32.99 2.12
CA THR A 646 11.40 33.09 1.39
C THR A 646 11.60 33.00 -0.12
N ASN A 647 12.54 33.76 -0.67
CA ASN A 647 12.75 33.84 -2.12
C ASN A 647 13.37 32.55 -2.68
N ALA A 648 14.29 31.93 -1.92
CA ALA A 648 14.86 30.62 -2.27
C ALA A 648 13.78 29.53 -2.23
N MET A 649 12.89 29.57 -1.24
CA MET A 649 11.75 28.65 -1.14
C MET A 649 10.76 28.83 -2.30
N ALA A 650 10.49 30.07 -2.72
CA ALA A 650 9.66 30.32 -3.90
C ALA A 650 10.26 29.71 -5.17
N GLN A 651 11.58 29.84 -5.37
CA GLN A 651 12.28 29.22 -6.48
C GLN A 651 12.26 27.68 -6.39
N HIS A 652 12.41 27.11 -5.19
CA HIS A 652 12.29 25.67 -4.96
C HIS A 652 10.91 25.15 -5.39
N VAL A 653 9.83 25.83 -4.98
CA VAL A 653 8.47 25.46 -5.39
C VAL A 653 8.31 25.50 -6.92
N GLN A 654 8.85 26.52 -7.59
CA GLN A 654 8.83 26.59 -9.07
C GLN A 654 9.61 25.45 -9.72
N ASN A 655 10.74 25.05 -9.13
CA ASN A 655 11.53 23.92 -9.63
C ASN A 655 10.76 22.61 -9.45
N GLN A 656 10.13 22.38 -8.29
CA GLN A 656 9.31 21.18 -8.06
C GLN A 656 8.09 21.14 -8.99
N PHE A 657 7.44 22.26 -9.24
CA PHE A 657 6.35 22.35 -10.22
C PHE A 657 6.80 22.04 -11.65
N SER A 658 8.03 22.44 -12.00
CA SER A 658 8.63 22.09 -13.30
C SER A 658 9.01 20.61 -13.36
N TYR A 659 9.42 20.02 -12.24
CA TYR A 659 9.76 18.61 -12.12
C TYR A 659 8.51 17.71 -12.20
N ASP A 660 7.40 18.10 -11.56
CA ASP A 660 6.09 17.46 -11.72
C ASP A 660 5.71 17.31 -13.20
N HIS A 661 5.78 18.40 -13.97
CA HIS A 661 5.55 18.35 -15.42
C HIS A 661 6.51 17.39 -16.15
N GLN A 662 7.78 17.32 -15.74
CA GLN A 662 8.76 16.41 -16.34
C GLN A 662 8.43 14.95 -16.04
N LEU A 663 7.89 14.64 -14.85
CA LEU A 663 7.43 13.30 -14.49
C LEU A 663 6.25 12.87 -15.38
N SER A 664 5.22 13.71 -15.52
CA SER A 664 4.09 13.43 -16.41
C SER A 664 4.56 13.20 -17.85
N LYS A 665 5.50 14.02 -18.33
CA LYS A 665 6.07 13.86 -19.67
C LYS A 665 6.88 12.57 -19.81
N SER A 666 7.58 12.14 -18.76
CA SER A 666 8.36 10.90 -18.76
C SER A 666 7.44 9.67 -18.81
N TYR A 667 6.35 9.68 -18.03
CA TYR A 667 5.31 8.65 -18.09
C TYR A 667 4.66 8.59 -19.48
N ASN A 668 4.17 9.72 -19.98
CA ASN A 668 3.56 9.81 -21.30
C ASN A 668 4.54 9.45 -22.44
N GLY A 669 5.85 9.58 -22.22
CA GLY A 669 6.90 9.23 -23.18
C GLY A 669 7.38 7.77 -23.12
N LEU A 670 6.94 7.00 -22.12
CA LEU A 670 7.41 5.63 -21.88
C LEU A 670 7.18 4.74 -23.10
N LEU A 671 8.17 3.91 -23.44
CA LEU A 671 8.15 2.97 -24.58
C LEU A 671 7.69 3.61 -25.90
N ASN A 672 8.30 4.74 -26.27
CA ASN A 672 7.96 5.53 -27.46
C ASN A 672 6.52 6.06 -27.43
N GLY A 673 6.09 6.53 -26.26
CA GLY A 673 4.77 7.11 -26.07
C GLY A 673 3.64 6.08 -26.09
N LYS A 674 3.89 4.86 -25.60
CA LYS A 674 2.87 3.83 -25.48
C LYS A 674 1.68 4.37 -24.67
N TRP A 675 1.95 5.03 -23.54
CA TRP A 675 0.95 5.58 -22.61
C TRP A 675 0.77 7.09 -22.71
N ASN A 676 1.06 7.69 -23.86
CA ASN A 676 0.83 9.12 -24.05
C ASN A 676 -0.62 9.48 -23.69
N HIS A 677 -0.81 10.64 -23.06
CA HIS A 677 -2.04 11.17 -22.47
C HIS A 677 -2.44 10.66 -21.08
N MET A 678 -1.92 9.53 -20.58
CA MET A 678 -2.39 8.98 -19.30
C MET A 678 -2.12 9.89 -18.09
N MET A 679 -1.13 10.78 -18.16
CA MET A 679 -0.84 11.78 -17.12
C MET A 679 -1.29 13.22 -17.47
N ASP A 680 -2.31 13.38 -18.31
CA ASP A 680 -2.82 14.71 -18.73
C ASP A 680 -3.81 15.34 -17.73
N GLN A 681 -4.28 14.60 -16.73
CA GLN A 681 -5.19 15.10 -15.70
C GLN A 681 -4.52 16.22 -14.88
N THR A 682 -5.19 17.38 -14.79
CA THR A 682 -4.77 18.47 -13.93
C THR A 682 -5.05 18.12 -12.47
N HIS A 683 -4.07 18.35 -11.59
CA HIS A 683 -4.10 17.91 -10.19
C HIS A 683 -3.64 19.01 -9.20
N ILE A 684 -3.01 20.09 -9.69
CA ILE A 684 -2.57 21.23 -8.87
C ILE A 684 -3.42 22.47 -9.17
N GLY A 685 -4.03 23.07 -8.14
CA GLY A 685 -4.75 24.34 -8.24
C GLY A 685 -6.29 24.24 -8.17
N TYR A 686 -6.81 23.21 -7.52
CA TYR A 686 -8.24 23.09 -7.21
C TYR A 686 -8.70 24.25 -6.32
N THR A 687 -9.93 24.73 -6.55
CA THR A 687 -10.55 25.84 -5.77
C THR A 687 -12.00 25.56 -5.36
N TYR A 688 -12.55 24.46 -5.86
CA TYR A 688 -13.87 23.90 -5.59
C TYR A 688 -13.80 22.41 -5.93
N TRP A 689 -14.94 21.73 -6.06
CA TRP A 689 -14.97 20.28 -6.26
C TRP A 689 -14.28 19.83 -7.57
N GLN A 690 -14.34 20.62 -8.64
CA GLN A 690 -13.92 20.19 -9.98
C GLN A 690 -12.54 20.72 -10.41
N GLN A 691 -11.90 19.97 -11.31
CA GLN A 691 -10.52 20.21 -11.76
C GLN A 691 -10.28 21.59 -12.39
N PRO A 692 -9.07 22.17 -12.23
CA PRO A 692 -8.71 23.39 -12.94
C PRO A 692 -8.40 23.08 -14.40
N MET A 693 -8.72 24.00 -15.32
CA MET A 693 -8.40 23.83 -16.74
C MET A 693 -6.90 23.99 -17.06
N ARG A 694 -6.08 24.29 -16.03
CA ARG A 694 -4.63 24.41 -16.09
C ARG A 694 -4.03 24.27 -14.70
N GLN A 695 -2.93 23.52 -14.59
CA GLN A 695 -2.14 23.44 -13.35
C GLN A 695 -1.73 24.84 -12.87
N ALA A 696 -1.95 25.14 -11.59
CA ALA A 696 -1.59 26.43 -10.99
C ALA A 696 -1.02 26.26 -9.58
N LEU A 697 0.17 26.82 -9.35
CA LEU A 697 0.79 26.83 -8.03
C LEU A 697 -0.06 27.59 -6.99
N PRO A 698 0.01 27.20 -5.71
CA PRO A 698 -0.44 28.06 -4.62
C PRO A 698 0.25 29.43 -4.66
N PRO A 699 -0.36 30.49 -4.08
CA PRO A 699 0.26 31.80 -4.01
C PRO A 699 1.63 31.74 -3.31
N LEU A 700 2.64 32.32 -3.97
CA LEU A 700 3.99 32.47 -3.44
C LEU A 700 4.27 33.94 -3.11
N GLN A 701 5.03 34.16 -2.05
CA GLN A 701 5.47 35.48 -1.59
C GLN A 701 6.98 35.65 -1.78
N TYR A 702 7.39 36.91 -1.84
CA TYR A 702 8.79 37.33 -1.96
C TYR A 702 9.08 38.47 -0.98
N VAL A 703 10.29 38.51 -0.44
CA VAL A 703 10.78 39.60 0.42
C VAL A 703 11.82 40.45 -0.30
N GLN A 704 11.92 41.74 0.06
CA GLN A 704 12.96 42.64 -0.44
C GLN A 704 14.30 42.32 0.23
N MET A 705 15.31 41.98 -0.59
CA MET A 705 16.64 41.59 -0.11
C MET A 705 17.71 42.68 -0.27
N ALA A 706 17.39 43.80 -0.90
CA ALA A 706 18.30 44.93 -1.05
C ALA A 706 18.27 45.89 0.15
N GLU A 707 17.26 45.78 1.00
CA GLU A 707 17.04 46.66 2.15
C GLU A 707 17.29 45.86 3.44
N ARG A 708 17.98 46.48 4.40
CA ARG A 708 18.20 45.85 5.70
C ARG A 708 16.90 45.90 6.51
N ALA A 709 16.45 44.75 7.01
CA ALA A 709 15.25 44.65 7.84
C ALA A 709 15.35 45.51 9.11
N LEU A 710 14.19 45.98 9.60
CA LEU A 710 14.09 46.82 10.80
C LEU A 710 14.63 46.11 12.05
N ILE A 711 14.55 44.77 12.07
CA ILE A 711 15.01 43.92 13.17
C ILE A 711 16.51 43.60 13.13
N GLY A 712 17.22 44.06 12.10
CA GLY A 712 18.61 43.67 11.83
C GLY A 712 18.70 42.46 10.90
N ASP A 713 19.78 41.69 11.03
CA ASP A 713 20.09 40.58 10.10
C ASP A 713 19.79 39.18 10.66
N LEU A 714 19.42 39.08 11.95
CA LEU A 714 19.10 37.83 12.66
C LEU A 714 17.63 37.85 13.10
N GLY A 715 16.89 36.79 12.77
CA GLY A 715 15.59 36.48 13.36
C GLY A 715 15.57 35.08 13.98
N VAL A 716 14.63 34.89 14.92
CA VAL A 716 14.44 33.66 15.70
C VAL A 716 12.96 33.30 15.69
N ALA A 717 12.64 32.02 15.46
CA ALA A 717 11.31 31.44 15.62
C ALA A 717 11.38 30.16 16.44
N VAL A 718 10.25 29.72 17.01
CA VAL A 718 10.20 28.57 17.90
C VAL A 718 9.03 27.64 17.58
N GLU A 719 9.14 26.38 17.99
CA GLU A 719 8.03 25.43 17.92
C GLU A 719 6.77 25.96 18.62
N GLY A 720 5.60 25.65 18.06
CA GLY A 720 4.30 25.97 18.66
C GLY A 720 3.87 27.43 18.53
N SER A 721 4.68 28.30 17.90
CA SER A 721 4.36 29.71 17.71
C SER A 721 4.68 30.19 16.31
N ASN A 722 3.85 31.08 15.76
CA ASN A 722 4.15 31.77 14.51
C ASN A 722 4.91 33.10 14.73
N ALA A 723 5.21 33.42 15.98
CA ALA A 723 5.87 34.66 16.38
C ALA A 723 7.39 34.62 16.11
N THR A 724 7.99 35.79 15.97
CA THR A 724 9.42 35.96 15.68
C THR A 724 10.06 37.06 16.51
N VAL A 725 11.30 36.84 16.92
CA VAL A 725 12.08 37.86 17.66
C VAL A 725 13.47 38.04 17.06
N PRO A 726 14.10 39.22 17.20
CA PRO A 726 13.52 40.45 17.75
C PRO A 726 12.51 41.07 16.78
N GLY A 727 11.50 41.78 17.27
CA GLY A 727 10.59 42.51 16.40
C GLY A 727 9.19 42.68 16.96
N ASP A 728 8.29 43.20 16.10
CA ASP A 728 6.86 43.31 16.34
C ASP A 728 6.12 42.44 15.32
N ASP A 729 5.27 41.54 15.80
CA ASP A 729 4.28 40.83 14.99
C ASP A 729 2.98 40.62 15.77
N ARG A 730 1.98 39.99 15.15
CA ARG A 730 0.63 39.81 15.74
C ARG A 730 0.52 38.66 16.75
N TYR A 731 1.58 37.89 16.95
CA TYR A 731 1.59 36.64 17.70
C TYR A 731 2.32 36.76 19.05
N HIS A 732 2.82 37.95 19.39
CA HIS A 732 3.29 38.27 20.74
C HIS A 732 3.05 39.75 21.08
N SER A 733 3.34 40.16 22.32
CA SER A 733 3.25 41.57 22.74
C SER A 733 4.16 42.50 21.93
N LEU A 734 3.78 43.77 21.77
CA LEU A 734 4.61 44.77 21.08
C LEU A 734 6.02 44.86 21.68
N SER A 735 7.01 44.89 20.78
CA SER A 735 8.45 44.99 21.02
C SER A 735 9.03 43.85 21.86
N SER A 736 8.44 42.66 21.75
CA SER A 736 8.94 41.47 22.43
C SER A 736 10.31 41.07 21.88
N MET A 737 11.23 40.77 22.81
CA MET A 737 12.51 40.12 22.51
C MET A 737 12.48 38.65 22.88
N THR A 738 11.35 38.14 23.37
CA THR A 738 11.27 36.85 24.05
C THR A 738 10.23 35.96 23.41
N LEU A 739 10.61 34.73 23.12
CA LEU A 739 9.71 33.64 22.74
C LEU A 739 9.75 32.53 23.79
N TYR A 740 8.68 31.75 23.87
CA TYR A 740 8.51 30.64 24.80
C TYR A 740 8.33 29.34 24.03
N LEU A 741 9.15 28.34 24.34
CA LEU A 741 8.94 26.99 23.82
C LEU A 741 7.81 26.28 24.58
N PRO A 742 7.14 25.31 23.93
CA PRO A 742 6.48 24.20 24.61
C PRO A 742 7.30 23.66 25.78
N THR A 743 6.61 23.27 26.85
CA THR A 743 7.30 22.72 28.02
C THR A 743 7.96 21.39 27.66
N LEU A 744 9.21 21.22 28.08
CA LEU A 744 9.93 19.95 28.00
C LEU A 744 9.70 19.12 29.27
N ASP A 745 9.59 17.82 29.10
CA ASP A 745 9.51 16.84 30.19
C ASP A 745 10.18 15.51 29.75
N PRO A 746 10.54 14.61 30.68
CA PRO A 746 11.25 13.36 30.35
C PRO A 746 10.52 12.38 29.44
N TYR A 747 9.24 12.62 29.14
CA TYR A 747 8.42 11.72 28.33
C TYR A 747 8.02 12.35 26.99
N GLY A 748 8.49 13.56 26.73
CA GLY A 748 8.19 14.36 25.56
C GLY A 748 9.38 14.54 24.64
N PRO A 749 9.15 14.90 23.35
CA PRO A 749 10.22 15.06 22.40
C PRO A 749 11.05 16.32 22.67
N ALA A 750 12.28 16.33 22.12
CA ALA A 750 13.06 17.55 21.95
C ALA A 750 12.26 18.63 21.18
N ARG A 751 12.57 19.90 21.44
CA ARG A 751 11.90 21.06 20.83
C ARG A 751 12.84 21.81 19.92
N TRP A 752 12.31 22.49 18.90
CA TRP A 752 13.15 23.22 17.96
C TRP A 752 13.05 24.75 18.07
N VAL A 753 14.19 25.38 17.76
CA VAL A 753 14.35 26.83 17.57
C VAL A 753 14.98 27.04 16.19
N ASP A 754 14.35 27.85 15.36
CA ASP A 754 14.94 28.28 14.08
C ASP A 754 15.69 29.59 14.28
N VAL A 755 16.90 29.66 13.73
CA VAL A 755 17.64 30.91 13.51
C VAL A 755 17.75 31.16 12.02
N PHE A 756 17.40 32.37 11.60
CA PHE A 756 17.26 32.67 10.18
C PHE A 756 17.75 34.08 9.84
N HIS A 757 18.06 34.27 8.56
CA HIS A 757 18.53 35.54 8.05
C HIS A 757 17.37 36.41 7.58
N THR A 758 17.40 37.70 7.91
CA THR A 758 16.57 38.74 7.27
C THR A 758 17.08 40.12 6.75
N GLY A 759 18.35 40.48 6.98
CA GLY A 759 18.97 41.70 6.47
C GLY A 759 19.77 41.49 5.18
N THR A 760 20.93 42.13 5.07
CA THR A 760 21.70 42.22 3.81
C THR A 760 23.16 41.81 3.92
N GLN A 761 23.63 41.53 5.14
CA GLN A 761 25.04 41.21 5.41
C GLN A 761 25.16 39.82 6.00
N GLN A 762 26.17 39.07 5.58
CA GLN A 762 26.50 37.80 6.23
C GLN A 762 26.85 38.03 7.71
N ILE A 763 26.27 37.21 8.59
CA ILE A 763 26.49 37.28 10.04
C ILE A 763 26.88 35.91 10.60
N THR A 764 27.53 35.89 11.75
CA THR A 764 27.61 34.70 12.59
C THR A 764 26.66 34.83 13.76
N TRP A 765 26.17 33.69 14.26
CA TRP A 765 25.29 33.63 15.41
C TRP A 765 25.80 32.64 16.44
N ASN A 766 25.39 32.82 17.70
CA ASN A 766 25.76 31.96 18.81
C ASN A 766 24.66 31.87 19.87
N VAL A 767 24.31 30.65 20.27
CA VAL A 767 23.40 30.32 21.37
C VAL A 767 24.17 30.33 22.69
N GLN A 768 23.75 31.19 23.62
CA GLN A 768 24.31 31.29 24.96
C GLN A 768 23.34 30.66 25.96
N SER A 769 23.75 29.54 26.56
CA SER A 769 23.07 28.92 27.70
C SER A 769 23.94 29.06 28.95
N SER A 770 23.36 29.50 30.05
CA SER A 770 24.02 29.59 31.37
C SER A 770 23.93 28.28 32.16
N VAL A 771 23.25 27.26 31.62
CA VAL A 771 22.95 26.02 32.32
C VAL A 771 23.58 24.80 31.62
N PRO A 772 24.14 23.84 32.38
CA PRO A 772 24.88 22.70 31.84
C PRO A 772 23.98 21.51 31.43
N TYR A 773 22.68 21.58 31.70
CA TYR A 773 21.71 20.51 31.45
C TYR A 773 20.92 20.68 30.14
N LEU A 774 21.18 21.73 29.35
CA LEU A 774 20.57 21.89 28.03
C LEU A 774 21.52 21.45 26.92
N ASN A 775 21.01 20.59 26.05
CA ASN A 775 21.70 20.09 24.86
C ASN A 775 21.14 20.77 23.60
N PHE A 776 22.02 21.00 22.63
CA PHE A 776 21.70 21.68 21.38
C PHE A 776 22.40 20.95 20.22
N THR A 777 21.69 20.67 19.14
CA THR A 777 22.32 20.09 17.93
C THR A 777 23.34 21.04 17.30
N GLN A 778 23.13 22.35 17.43
CA GLN A 778 24.07 23.36 16.95
C GLN A 778 24.03 24.61 17.83
N LYS A 779 25.20 25.11 18.23
CA LYS A 779 25.33 26.31 19.09
C LYS A 779 25.82 27.54 18.34
N THR A 780 26.50 27.37 17.22
CA THR A 780 27.06 28.46 16.42
C THR A 780 26.87 28.19 14.95
N GLY A 781 26.76 29.24 14.14
CA GLY A 781 26.70 29.09 12.70
C GLY A 781 26.86 30.43 11.96
N THR A 782 26.72 30.36 10.65
CA THR A 782 26.76 31.53 9.75
C THR A 782 25.42 31.63 9.02
N LEU A 783 24.88 32.84 8.97
CA LEU A 783 23.69 33.16 8.18
C LEU A 783 24.08 34.10 7.04
N SER A 784 23.59 33.79 5.84
CA SER A 784 23.89 34.46 4.59
C SER A 784 22.65 35.12 4.01
N PRO A 785 22.79 36.29 3.37
CA PRO A 785 21.68 36.98 2.73
C PRO A 785 21.02 36.19 1.62
N ASN A 786 21.71 35.25 0.95
CA ASN A 786 21.13 34.46 -0.14
C ASN A 786 20.00 33.49 0.28
N GLY A 787 19.70 33.36 1.57
CA GLY A 787 18.56 32.59 2.06
C GLY A 787 18.77 31.07 2.09
N THR A 788 20.01 30.59 2.02
CA THR A 788 20.33 29.15 1.97
C THR A 788 20.90 28.58 3.27
N THR A 789 20.93 29.36 4.35
CA THR A 789 21.68 29.04 5.58
C THR A 789 20.84 29.07 6.85
N ASP A 790 19.52 29.27 6.75
CA ASP A 790 18.61 29.16 7.88
C ASP A 790 18.86 27.81 8.59
N THR A 791 18.90 27.82 9.91
CA THR A 791 19.29 26.65 10.70
C THR A 791 18.23 26.35 11.74
N ARG A 792 17.79 25.09 11.79
CA ARG A 792 16.97 24.56 12.88
C ARG A 792 17.86 23.95 13.95
N ILE A 793 17.67 24.39 15.19
CA ILE A 793 18.39 23.93 16.38
C ILE A 793 17.42 23.11 17.23
N TRP A 794 17.72 21.85 17.46
CA TRP A 794 16.97 21.01 18.40
C TRP A 794 17.52 21.19 19.80
N VAL A 795 16.62 21.27 20.77
CA VAL A 795 16.87 21.56 22.18
C VAL A 795 16.28 20.44 23.02
N SER A 796 17.13 19.79 23.81
CA SER A 796 16.75 18.75 24.76
C SER A 796 17.34 19.01 26.14
N VAL A 797 16.82 18.30 27.16
CA VAL A 797 17.26 18.42 28.56
C VAL A 797 17.96 17.12 28.95
N ASP A 798 19.13 17.24 29.56
CA ASP A 798 19.79 16.14 30.27
C ASP A 798 19.14 15.98 31.65
N TRP A 799 18.13 15.10 31.73
CA TRP A 799 17.33 14.88 32.93
C TRP A 799 18.17 14.35 34.10
N SER A 800 19.31 13.70 33.86
CA SER A 800 20.22 13.24 34.94
C SER A 800 20.81 14.40 35.76
N LYS A 801 20.85 15.61 35.19
CA LYS A 801 21.38 16.83 35.83
C LYS A 801 20.29 17.71 36.44
N VAL A 802 19.02 17.33 36.30
CA VAL A 802 17.87 18.07 36.85
C VAL A 802 17.28 17.25 37.99
N ALA A 803 16.97 17.86 39.14
CA ALA A 803 16.38 17.11 40.25
C ALA A 803 14.95 16.62 39.88
N PRO A 804 14.58 15.37 40.20
CA PRO A 804 13.20 14.90 40.07
C PRO A 804 12.17 15.84 40.71
N GLY A 805 11.08 16.13 39.99
CA GLY A 805 10.03 17.06 40.40
C GLY A 805 10.37 18.55 40.23
N ALA A 806 11.54 18.89 39.69
CA ALA A 806 11.89 20.29 39.41
C ALA A 806 11.02 20.85 38.27
N ILE A 807 10.35 21.96 38.56
CA ILE A 807 9.62 22.78 37.59
C ILE A 807 10.33 24.12 37.52
N ASN A 808 10.90 24.47 36.37
CA ASN A 808 11.64 25.72 36.23
C ASN A 808 11.64 26.20 34.77
N SER A 809 12.15 27.41 34.56
CA SER A 809 12.40 27.97 33.25
C SER A 809 13.82 28.52 33.19
N THR A 810 14.48 28.36 32.05
CA THR A 810 15.76 29.01 31.76
C THR A 810 15.66 29.82 30.48
N THR A 811 16.39 30.93 30.40
CA THR A 811 16.43 31.77 29.22
C THR A 811 17.76 31.60 28.51
N ILE A 812 17.70 31.35 27.21
CA ILE A 812 18.88 31.37 26.35
C ILE A 812 18.89 32.65 25.52
N ASN A 813 20.09 33.18 25.28
CA ASN A 813 20.28 34.34 24.41
C ASN A 813 20.81 33.89 23.06
N ILE A 814 20.29 34.46 21.97
CA ILE A 814 20.79 34.18 20.61
C ILE A 814 21.50 35.42 20.09
N THR A 815 22.83 35.37 20.15
CA THR A 815 23.72 36.49 19.82
C THR A 815 24.09 36.51 18.34
N SER A 816 24.30 37.69 17.77
CA SER A 816 24.75 37.90 16.38
C SER A 816 26.05 38.72 16.35
N SER A 817 26.85 38.55 15.29
CA SER A 817 27.98 39.44 14.98
C SER A 817 27.54 40.83 14.50
N SER A 818 26.27 41.03 14.18
CA SER A 818 25.68 42.33 13.84
C SER A 818 24.69 42.82 14.90
N ASN A 819 24.28 44.10 14.81
CA ASN A 819 23.26 44.67 15.69
C ASN A 819 21.83 44.29 15.27
N TYR A 820 20.88 44.46 16.20
CA TYR A 820 19.46 44.11 16.06
C TYR A 820 18.63 45.29 15.52
N GLY A 821 19.11 45.92 14.46
CA GLY A 821 18.48 47.12 13.89
C GLY A 821 18.67 48.35 14.78
N THR A 822 17.69 49.26 14.75
CA THR A 822 17.78 50.57 15.45
C THR A 822 17.01 50.63 16.77
N GLN A 823 16.10 49.69 17.01
CA GLN A 823 15.15 49.74 18.13
C GLN A 823 15.18 48.51 19.03
N TYR A 824 15.86 47.43 18.62
CA TYR A 824 15.76 46.14 19.30
C TYR A 824 17.09 45.67 19.89
N SER A 825 17.02 44.54 20.61
CA SER A 825 18.14 43.98 21.37
C SER A 825 18.23 42.46 21.19
N VAL A 826 19.07 41.79 21.99
CA VAL A 826 19.36 40.36 21.86
C VAL A 826 18.07 39.54 22.01
N PRO A 827 17.67 38.73 21.02
CA PRO A 827 16.53 37.84 21.14
C PRO A 827 16.80 36.74 22.18
N GLN A 828 15.75 36.38 22.88
CA GLN A 828 15.75 35.43 23.98
C GLN A 828 14.71 34.34 23.73
N VAL A 829 15.05 33.12 24.11
CA VAL A 829 14.09 32.00 24.13
C VAL A 829 14.02 31.47 25.55
N VAL A 830 12.80 31.42 26.10
CA VAL A 830 12.49 30.84 27.40
C VAL A 830 12.14 29.37 27.19
N ILE A 831 12.88 28.52 27.89
CA ILE A 831 12.76 27.08 27.87
C ILE A 831 12.20 26.68 29.23
N SER A 832 10.92 26.35 29.24
CA SER A 832 10.23 25.80 30.42
C SER A 832 10.40 24.29 30.43
N TYR A 833 10.69 23.72 31.60
CA TYR A 833 10.80 22.28 31.77
C TYR A 833 10.17 21.81 33.08
N ASN A 834 9.72 20.55 33.08
CA ASN A 834 9.16 19.86 34.23
C ASN A 834 9.76 18.45 34.30
N HIS A 835 10.62 18.17 35.28
CA HIS A 835 11.20 16.84 35.49
C HIS A 835 10.16 15.93 36.19
N THR A 836 9.12 15.57 35.46
CA THR A 836 8.09 14.63 35.94
C THR A 836 8.68 13.23 36.10
N VAL A 837 8.19 12.47 37.08
CA VAL A 837 8.63 11.10 37.32
C VAL A 837 7.42 10.21 37.54
N VAL A 838 7.23 9.24 36.66
CA VAL A 838 6.22 8.22 36.79
C VAL A 838 6.59 7.25 37.93
N PRO A 839 5.66 6.88 38.81
CA PRO A 839 5.92 5.90 39.86
C PRO A 839 6.39 4.56 39.29
N SER A 840 7.38 3.93 39.92
CA SER A 840 7.98 2.66 39.43
C SER A 840 7.01 1.47 39.38
N ASN A 841 5.84 1.59 40.01
CA ASN A 841 4.77 0.59 39.98
C ASN A 841 3.76 0.81 38.84
N PHE A 842 3.87 1.90 38.08
CA PHE A 842 3.12 2.09 36.84
C PHE A 842 3.97 1.56 35.67
N THR A 843 3.67 0.33 35.25
CA THR A 843 4.53 -0.43 34.33
C THR A 843 3.85 -0.80 33.01
N ASN A 844 2.60 -0.40 32.79
CA ASN A 844 1.85 -0.70 31.57
C ASN A 844 0.86 0.43 31.30
N GLY A 845 1.25 1.41 30.48
CA GLY A 845 0.38 2.51 30.09
C GLY A 845 1.14 3.73 29.58
N HIS A 846 0.40 4.70 29.03
CA HIS A 846 0.95 5.90 28.41
C HIS A 846 1.15 7.03 29.41
N VAL A 847 2.14 7.88 29.19
CA VAL A 847 2.53 8.94 30.12
C VAL A 847 2.27 10.29 29.50
N GLU A 848 1.64 11.19 30.26
CA GLU A 848 1.45 12.57 29.88
C GLU A 848 2.79 13.25 29.61
N SER A 849 2.87 13.87 28.44
CA SER A 849 3.89 14.86 28.09
C SER A 849 3.16 16.08 27.55
N ASP A 850 3.64 17.28 27.91
CA ASP A 850 3.13 18.52 27.31
C ASP A 850 1.59 18.63 27.39
N ARG A 851 1.02 18.24 28.54
CA ARG A 851 -0.42 18.25 28.84
C ARG A 851 -1.28 17.46 27.85
N THR A 852 -0.71 16.42 27.26
CA THR A 852 -1.35 15.58 26.25
C THR A 852 -1.03 14.12 26.53
N VAL A 853 -2.04 13.26 26.39
CA VAL A 853 -1.83 11.81 26.22
C VAL A 853 -2.44 11.41 24.88
N SER A 854 -1.63 10.90 23.96
CA SER A 854 -2.07 10.41 22.65
C SER A 854 -1.72 8.92 22.55
N ILE A 855 -2.66 8.09 22.12
CA ILE A 855 -2.53 6.63 22.15
C ILE A 855 -3.04 6.07 20.81
N GLU A 856 -2.22 5.31 20.10
CA GLU A 856 -2.69 4.57 18.92
C GLU A 856 -3.65 3.45 19.36
N ALA A 857 -4.70 3.19 18.58
CA ALA A 857 -5.81 2.35 19.05
C ALA A 857 -5.38 0.93 19.46
N GLU A 858 -4.43 0.32 18.75
CA GLU A 858 -3.93 -1.03 19.06
C GLU A 858 -3.10 -1.10 20.35
N HIS A 859 -2.64 0.03 20.87
CA HIS A 859 -1.80 0.09 22.07
C HIS A 859 -2.59 0.15 23.38
N TYR A 860 -3.71 -0.57 23.46
CA TYR A 860 -4.44 -0.74 24.72
C TYR A 860 -3.60 -1.50 25.77
N SER A 861 -3.86 -1.24 27.05
CA SER A 861 -3.18 -1.89 28.17
C SER A 861 -3.74 -3.29 28.44
N SER A 862 -5.06 -3.46 28.28
CA SER A 862 -5.73 -4.76 28.41
C SER A 862 -7.12 -4.73 27.75
N ILE A 863 -7.78 -5.90 27.68
CA ILE A 863 -9.18 -6.02 27.26
C ILE A 863 -9.97 -6.62 28.43
N SER A 864 -11.04 -5.94 28.84
CA SER A 864 -12.01 -6.52 29.76
C SER A 864 -13.09 -7.30 28.99
N ASN A 865 -13.45 -8.48 29.49
CA ASN A 865 -14.40 -9.35 28.82
C ASN A 865 -15.85 -8.93 29.12
N GLY A 866 -16.68 -8.86 28.07
CA GLY A 866 -18.13 -8.79 28.20
C GLY A 866 -18.75 -10.16 28.44
N SER A 867 -20.06 -10.19 28.74
CA SER A 867 -20.80 -11.46 28.87
C SER A 867 -20.98 -12.21 27.54
N ASN A 868 -20.79 -11.55 26.39
CA ASN A 868 -20.78 -12.21 25.09
C ASN A 868 -19.35 -12.58 24.67
N SER A 869 -18.99 -13.85 24.78
CA SER A 869 -17.67 -14.36 24.40
C SER A 869 -17.50 -14.63 22.90
N SER A 870 -18.53 -14.42 22.07
CA SER A 870 -18.46 -14.63 20.63
C SER A 870 -17.96 -13.41 19.86
N VAL A 871 -17.66 -12.30 20.55
CA VAL A 871 -17.19 -11.05 19.96
C VAL A 871 -15.83 -10.69 20.56
N SER A 872 -14.87 -10.34 19.72
CA SER A 872 -13.52 -9.89 20.10
C SER A 872 -13.09 -8.67 19.30
N TYR A 873 -12.14 -7.92 19.84
CA TYR A 873 -11.45 -6.89 19.08
C TYR A 873 -10.38 -7.51 18.20
N GLU A 874 -10.30 -7.01 16.97
CA GLU A 874 -9.24 -7.33 16.02
C GLU A 874 -8.54 -6.05 15.58
N VAL A 875 -7.24 -6.15 15.34
CA VAL A 875 -6.41 -5.09 14.78
C VAL A 875 -6.32 -5.29 13.26
N ILE A 876 -6.51 -4.21 12.50
CA ILE A 876 -6.30 -4.16 11.05
C ILE A 876 -5.09 -3.26 10.79
N PRO A 877 -3.89 -3.82 10.54
CA PRO A 877 -2.66 -3.05 10.39
C PRO A 877 -2.72 -2.05 9.23
N GLY A 878 -2.35 -0.78 9.44
CA GLY A 878 -2.37 0.24 8.40
C GLY A 878 -3.75 0.82 8.06
N LEU A 879 -4.85 0.35 8.67
CA LEU A 879 -6.18 0.95 8.53
C LEU A 879 -6.29 2.24 9.36
N SER A 880 -5.48 3.25 9.06
CA SER A 880 -5.47 4.55 9.75
C SER A 880 -4.70 5.59 8.94
N ARG A 881 -4.70 6.83 9.42
CA ARG A 881 -3.75 7.86 8.97
C ARG A 881 -2.35 7.68 9.58
N THR A 882 -2.24 6.89 10.65
CA THR A 882 -1.00 6.59 11.38
C THR A 882 -0.70 5.08 11.39
N LEU A 883 -1.14 4.34 12.41
CA LEU A 883 -0.68 2.98 12.69
C LEU A 883 -1.67 1.88 12.24
N SER A 884 -2.87 1.85 12.80
CA SER A 884 -3.85 0.78 12.55
C SER A 884 -5.27 1.17 12.96
N GLY A 885 -6.24 0.32 12.63
CA GLY A 885 -7.61 0.41 13.13
C GLY A 885 -7.96 -0.79 14.00
N VAL A 886 -8.73 -0.57 15.05
CA VAL A 886 -9.27 -1.61 15.92
C VAL A 886 -10.78 -1.65 15.76
N THR A 887 -11.36 -2.85 15.61
CA THR A 887 -12.82 -3.03 15.45
C THR A 887 -13.28 -4.41 15.95
N LEU A 888 -14.59 -4.57 16.21
CA LEU A 888 -15.18 -5.84 16.63
C LEU A 888 -15.37 -6.86 15.49
N PHE A 889 -15.08 -8.12 15.81
CA PHE A 889 -15.39 -9.31 15.00
C PHE A 889 -16.23 -10.32 15.78
N PRO A 890 -17.11 -11.12 15.11
CA PRO A 890 -17.40 -11.05 13.68
C PRO A 890 -18.18 -9.78 13.31
N VAL A 891 -17.97 -9.27 12.09
CA VAL A 891 -18.60 -8.02 11.61
C VAL A 891 -20.14 -8.10 11.50
N THR A 892 -20.70 -9.30 11.66
CA THR A 892 -22.15 -9.58 11.66
C THR A 892 -22.77 -9.68 13.04
N ALA A 893 -22.00 -9.48 14.12
CA ALA A 893 -22.51 -9.58 15.48
C ALA A 893 -23.69 -8.62 15.74
N ASP A 894 -24.57 -8.99 16.67
CA ASP A 894 -25.70 -8.17 17.10
C ASP A 894 -25.24 -6.92 17.88
N SER A 895 -26.13 -5.94 18.02
CA SER A 895 -25.90 -4.75 18.84
C SER A 895 -25.58 -5.12 20.29
N LEU A 896 -24.56 -4.48 20.85
CA LEU A 896 -24.07 -4.77 22.20
C LEU A 896 -24.43 -3.66 23.19
N THR A 897 -24.22 -3.97 24.47
CA THR A 897 -24.30 -3.06 25.62
C THR A 897 -22.97 -3.13 26.35
N THR A 898 -22.70 -2.20 27.28
CA THR A 898 -21.49 -2.24 28.12
C THR A 898 -21.38 -3.51 28.98
N ALA A 899 -22.50 -4.23 29.21
CA ALA A 899 -22.50 -5.51 29.92
C ALA A 899 -22.18 -6.71 29.02
N THR A 900 -22.39 -6.59 27.71
CA THR A 900 -22.22 -7.70 26.75
C THR A 900 -20.97 -7.53 25.89
N ALA A 901 -20.56 -6.30 25.57
CA ALA A 901 -19.36 -6.01 24.79
C ALA A 901 -18.06 -6.17 25.61
N PRO A 902 -16.96 -6.64 25.01
CA PRO A 902 -15.64 -6.42 25.56
C PRO A 902 -15.29 -4.92 25.57
N ALA A 903 -14.34 -4.51 26.42
CA ALA A 903 -13.84 -3.13 26.46
C ALA A 903 -12.32 -3.08 26.31
N LEU A 904 -11.84 -2.19 25.44
CA LEU A 904 -10.44 -1.78 25.41
C LEU A 904 -10.17 -0.93 26.64
N GLU A 905 -9.17 -1.30 27.44
CA GLU A 905 -8.71 -0.54 28.60
C GLU A 905 -7.34 0.10 28.31
N TYR A 906 -7.27 1.42 28.41
CA TYR A 906 -6.05 2.21 28.26
C TYR A 906 -5.68 2.80 29.61
N ASP A 907 -4.56 2.33 30.18
CA ASP A 907 -3.99 2.92 31.38
C ASP A 907 -3.10 4.09 30.99
N PHE A 908 -3.22 5.22 31.69
CA PHE A 908 -2.34 6.37 31.47
C PHE A 908 -2.02 7.11 32.77
N TYR A 909 -0.92 7.85 32.77
CA TYR A 909 -0.46 8.61 33.93
C TYR A 909 -0.39 10.10 33.61
N THR A 910 -0.95 10.93 34.50
CA THR A 910 -1.00 12.39 34.35
C THR A 910 -0.26 13.11 35.50
N PHE A 911 0.29 14.27 35.17
CA PHE A 911 0.99 15.20 36.06
C PHE A 911 0.27 16.55 36.17
N THR A 912 -0.54 16.93 35.17
CA THR A 912 -1.15 18.26 35.12
C THR A 912 -2.30 18.40 36.12
N ASN A 913 -2.28 19.51 36.87
CA ASN A 913 -3.37 19.93 37.76
C ASN A 913 -4.26 20.96 37.06
N LEU A 914 -5.56 20.66 36.96
CA LEU A 914 -6.56 21.45 36.24
C LEU A 914 -7.46 22.30 37.15
N SER A 915 -7.06 22.52 38.41
CA SER A 915 -7.88 23.24 39.39
C SER A 915 -8.07 24.74 39.10
N SER A 916 -7.19 25.35 38.29
CA SER A 916 -7.24 26.80 38.03
C SER A 916 -8.26 27.18 36.96
N GLY A 917 -8.62 26.28 36.05
CA GLY A 917 -9.48 26.58 34.89
C GLY A 917 -8.85 27.52 33.85
N VAL A 918 -7.54 27.79 33.96
CA VAL A 918 -6.84 28.75 33.10
C VAL A 918 -5.53 28.19 32.57
N LEU A 919 -5.37 28.18 31.24
CA LEU A 919 -4.11 27.92 30.54
C LEU A 919 -3.60 29.24 29.97
N MET A 920 -2.30 29.50 30.10
CA MET A 920 -1.69 30.70 29.54
C MET A 920 -0.90 30.32 28.28
N ASP A 921 -1.20 30.97 27.16
CA ASP A 921 -0.26 31.09 26.05
C ASP A 921 0.74 32.19 26.41
N GLN A 922 1.98 31.79 26.68
CA GLN A 922 3.03 32.72 27.12
C GLN A 922 3.55 33.62 26.00
N ASN A 923 3.41 33.21 24.74
CA ASN A 923 3.82 34.04 23.60
C ASN A 923 2.78 35.14 23.36
N MET A 924 1.49 34.79 23.32
CA MET A 924 0.42 35.77 23.11
C MET A 924 0.03 36.55 24.37
N GLY A 925 0.42 36.08 25.57
CA GLY A 925 -0.06 36.62 26.83
C GLY A 925 -1.57 36.47 27.00
N THR A 926 -2.18 35.53 26.26
CA THR A 926 -3.61 35.24 26.29
C THR A 926 -3.87 34.01 27.16
N SER A 927 -5.04 34.00 27.78
CA SER A 927 -5.46 32.88 28.62
C SER A 927 -6.63 32.15 27.98
N THR A 928 -6.52 30.84 27.80
CA THR A 928 -7.65 29.99 27.45
C THR A 928 -8.32 29.54 28.75
N MET A 929 -9.58 29.94 28.92
CA MET A 929 -10.43 29.44 30.00
C MET A 929 -10.95 28.05 29.61
N TYR A 930 -10.83 27.11 30.54
CA TYR A 930 -11.46 25.80 30.46
C TYR A 930 -12.22 25.54 31.75
N THR A 931 -13.13 24.57 31.73
CA THR A 931 -13.87 24.21 32.95
C THR A 931 -12.91 23.55 33.94
N PRO A 932 -12.68 24.11 35.14
CA PRO A 932 -11.76 23.54 36.11
C PRO A 932 -12.08 22.06 36.39
N ASN A 933 -11.04 21.25 36.59
CA ASN A 933 -11.16 19.82 36.88
C ASN A 933 -11.98 19.05 35.84
N THR A 934 -11.85 19.39 34.56
CA THR A 934 -12.43 18.59 33.46
C THR A 934 -11.38 18.27 32.42
N VAL A 935 -11.51 17.12 31.77
CA VAL A 935 -10.61 16.66 30.71
C VAL A 935 -11.43 16.25 29.50
N ASN A 936 -10.93 16.56 28.31
CA ASN A 936 -11.53 16.15 27.05
C ASN A 936 -10.84 14.88 26.54
N VAL A 937 -11.63 13.84 26.28
CA VAL A 937 -11.17 12.62 25.60
C VAL A 937 -11.76 12.63 24.20
N THR A 938 -10.90 12.69 23.18
CA THR A 938 -11.29 12.68 21.76
C THR A 938 -10.92 11.35 21.14
N LEU A 939 -11.92 10.65 20.61
CA LEU A 939 -11.71 9.45 19.81
C LEU A 939 -11.61 9.84 18.34
N PHE A 940 -10.62 9.26 17.69
CA PHE A 940 -10.37 9.35 16.25
C PHE A 940 -10.94 8.07 15.65
N LEU A 941 -12.03 8.20 14.89
CA LEU A 941 -12.82 7.07 14.39
C LEU A 941 -12.78 7.03 12.87
N GLY A 942 -12.77 5.83 12.30
CA GLY A 942 -12.85 5.63 10.85
C GLY A 942 -14.16 6.15 10.25
N THR A 943 -14.16 6.34 8.93
CA THR A 943 -15.29 6.88 8.17
C THR A 943 -16.33 5.84 7.75
N SER A 944 -16.46 4.73 8.46
CA SER A 944 -17.56 3.78 8.22
C SER A 944 -18.91 4.49 8.33
N LEU A 945 -19.91 4.07 7.55
CA LEU A 945 -21.28 4.60 7.60
C LEU A 945 -22.23 3.63 8.32
N ASN A 946 -23.44 4.09 8.65
CA ASN A 946 -24.50 3.26 9.21
C ASN A 946 -25.07 2.30 8.14
N THR A 947 -24.35 1.20 7.88
CA THR A 947 -24.75 0.22 6.86
C THR A 947 -26.06 -0.52 7.17
N ASP A 948 -26.54 -0.44 8.42
CA ASP A 948 -27.88 -0.80 8.85
C ASP A 948 -28.53 0.42 9.52
N PRO A 949 -29.53 1.08 8.89
CA PRO A 949 -30.17 2.28 9.44
C PRO A 949 -30.85 2.09 10.80
N ASN A 950 -31.14 0.84 11.19
CA ASN A 950 -31.73 0.53 12.50
C ASN A 950 -30.68 0.32 13.59
N ARG A 951 -29.39 0.23 13.22
CA ARG A 951 -28.25 -0.02 14.10
C ARG A 951 -27.19 1.07 13.90
N PRO A 952 -27.47 2.33 14.30
CA PRO A 952 -26.49 3.40 14.15
C PRO A 952 -25.21 3.07 14.91
N LEU A 953 -24.06 3.42 14.35
CA LEU A 953 -22.74 3.17 14.94
C LEU A 953 -22.61 3.90 16.26
N ARG A 954 -22.35 3.13 17.33
CA ARG A 954 -22.30 3.60 18.71
C ARG A 954 -21.11 3.00 19.45
N TYR A 955 -20.56 3.81 20.33
CA TYR A 955 -19.56 3.37 21.31
C TYR A 955 -19.93 3.91 22.70
N ALA A 956 -19.35 3.35 23.75
CA ALA A 956 -19.37 3.90 25.09
C ALA A 956 -17.94 4.17 25.56
N VAL A 957 -17.75 5.25 26.31
CA VAL A 957 -16.46 5.63 26.88
C VAL A 957 -16.62 5.95 28.37
N GLN A 958 -15.68 5.48 29.19
CA GLN A 958 -15.66 5.68 30.63
C GLN A 958 -14.25 6.10 31.05
N LEU A 959 -14.16 7.16 31.86
CA LEU A 959 -12.92 7.53 32.56
C LEU A 959 -13.02 7.10 34.03
N ASP A 960 -12.03 6.33 34.47
CA ASP A 960 -11.94 5.76 35.81
C ASP A 960 -13.23 5.02 36.21
N ASP A 961 -13.80 5.33 37.38
CA ASP A 961 -15.02 4.71 37.89
C ASP A 961 -16.29 5.56 37.61
N GLN A 962 -16.23 6.54 36.69
CA GLN A 962 -17.38 7.37 36.33
C GLN A 962 -18.43 6.58 35.55
N GLU A 963 -19.65 7.09 35.39
CA GLU A 963 -20.65 6.41 34.56
C GLU A 963 -20.24 6.39 33.07
N PRO A 964 -20.32 5.23 32.37
CA PRO A 964 -20.03 5.17 30.94
C PRO A 964 -20.95 6.07 30.13
N GLN A 965 -20.36 6.85 29.22
CA GLN A 965 -21.10 7.74 28.32
C GLN A 965 -21.21 7.13 26.93
N THR A 966 -22.43 6.80 26.49
CA THR A 966 -22.69 6.32 25.13
C THR A 966 -22.72 7.48 24.14
N ARG A 967 -22.17 7.26 22.95
CA ARG A 967 -22.15 8.21 21.83
C ARG A 967 -22.57 7.53 20.55
N HIS A 968 -23.36 8.28 19.77
CA HIS A 968 -23.57 8.07 18.35
C HIS A 968 -22.84 9.18 17.59
N TYR A 969 -21.97 8.83 16.65
CA TYR A 969 -21.12 9.83 15.98
C TYR A 969 -21.51 10.06 14.52
N ILE A 970 -22.41 9.24 13.98
CA ILE A 970 -22.93 9.35 12.63
C ILE A 970 -24.43 9.58 12.71
N ILE A 971 -24.86 10.73 12.18
CA ILE A 971 -26.26 11.15 12.19
C ILE A 971 -26.73 11.20 10.74
N ASP A 972 -27.39 10.13 10.30
CA ASP A 972 -27.98 10.05 8.96
C ASP A 972 -29.01 11.14 8.74
N GLN A 973 -29.15 11.53 7.47
CA GLN A 973 -30.12 12.54 7.04
C GLN A 973 -31.26 11.87 6.25
N PRO A 974 -32.49 12.44 6.29
CA PRO A 974 -33.61 11.91 5.52
C PRO A 974 -33.31 11.81 4.02
N ALA A 975 -34.01 10.90 3.34
CA ALA A 975 -33.97 10.71 1.88
C ALA A 975 -32.59 10.30 1.32
N GLY A 976 -31.79 9.52 2.06
CA GLY A 976 -30.54 8.94 1.58
C GLY A 976 -29.39 9.95 1.43
N ALA A 977 -29.52 11.14 2.03
CA ALA A 977 -28.46 12.15 2.05
C ALA A 977 -27.30 11.74 2.98
N ASN A 978 -26.12 12.33 2.77
CA ASN A 978 -24.94 12.09 3.61
C ASN A 978 -25.15 12.59 5.05
N PRO A 979 -24.49 11.98 6.04
CA PRO A 979 -24.52 12.45 7.42
C PRO A 979 -24.09 13.92 7.55
N THR A 980 -24.59 14.60 8.59
CA THR A 980 -24.14 15.97 8.89
C THR A 980 -22.63 15.98 9.16
N GLY A 981 -21.89 16.82 8.43
CA GLY A 981 -20.42 16.90 8.54
C GLY A 981 -19.65 15.91 7.66
N TRP A 982 -20.34 15.07 6.87
CA TRP A 982 -19.70 14.02 6.04
C TRP A 982 -18.60 14.54 5.12
N LEU A 983 -18.81 15.65 4.41
CA LEU A 983 -17.83 16.17 3.45
C LEU A 983 -16.48 16.50 4.12
N THR A 984 -16.50 16.99 5.36
CA THR A 984 -15.26 17.21 6.12
C THR A 984 -14.66 15.89 6.59
N ALA A 985 -15.47 14.99 7.15
CA ALA A 985 -14.99 13.71 7.66
C ALA A 985 -14.38 12.82 6.57
N VAL A 986 -14.99 12.78 5.38
CA VAL A 986 -14.50 11.98 4.26
C VAL A 986 -13.22 12.56 3.64
N ALA A 987 -13.11 13.89 3.54
CA ALA A 987 -11.89 14.55 3.10
C ALA A 987 -10.74 14.36 4.11
N ASP A 988 -11.05 14.43 5.41
CA ASP A 988 -10.09 14.24 6.50
C ASP A 988 -9.81 12.75 6.80
N VAL A 989 -10.57 11.84 6.18
CA VAL A 989 -10.57 10.39 6.37
C VAL A 989 -10.77 10.00 7.85
N ILE A 990 -11.54 10.80 8.59
CA ILE A 990 -11.74 10.60 10.02
C ILE A 990 -12.95 11.32 10.60
N TRP A 991 -13.52 10.72 11.64
CA TRP A 991 -14.46 11.37 12.56
C TRP A 991 -13.78 11.67 13.89
N TYR A 992 -13.91 12.92 14.36
CA TYR A 992 -13.51 13.31 15.71
C TYR A 992 -14.74 13.32 16.62
N ASN A 993 -14.68 12.61 17.75
CA ASN A 993 -15.76 12.64 18.73
C ASN A 993 -15.21 12.84 20.14
N THR A 994 -15.56 13.97 20.77
CA THR A 994 -15.02 14.37 22.08
C THR A 994 -16.05 14.17 23.19
N THR A 995 -15.61 13.58 24.29
CA THR A 995 -16.36 13.47 25.54
C THR A 995 -15.60 14.15 26.67
N THR A 996 -16.28 15.00 27.43
CA THR A 996 -15.74 15.68 28.61
C THR A 996 -16.06 14.86 29.86
N PHE A 997 -15.06 14.70 30.73
CA PHE A 997 -15.17 14.02 32.01
C PHE A 997 -14.72 14.92 33.16
N ASP A 998 -15.23 14.64 34.37
CA ASP A 998 -14.64 15.18 35.58
C ASP A 998 -13.24 14.57 35.76
N TYR A 999 -12.27 15.37 36.19
CA TYR A 999 -10.88 14.97 36.32
C TYR A 999 -10.45 15.03 37.79
N SER A 1000 -10.04 13.88 38.34
CA SER A 1000 -9.68 13.74 39.75
C SER A 1000 -8.30 14.33 40.13
N GLY A 1001 -7.55 14.84 39.14
CA GLY A 1001 -6.21 15.39 39.33
C GLY A 1001 -5.09 14.41 38.94
N PRO A 1002 -3.82 14.81 39.10
CA PRO A 1002 -2.66 14.01 38.71
C PRO A 1002 -2.64 12.60 39.31
N GLY A 1003 -2.28 11.59 38.51
CA GLY A 1003 -2.15 10.22 38.95
C GLY A 1003 -2.30 9.21 37.82
N ALA A 1004 -2.47 7.94 38.19
CA ALA A 1004 -2.84 6.89 37.25
C ALA A 1004 -4.34 6.92 37.00
N HIS A 1005 -4.72 6.83 35.74
CA HIS A 1005 -6.10 6.81 35.26
C HIS A 1005 -6.31 5.62 34.32
N LYS A 1006 -7.57 5.26 34.14
CA LYS A 1006 -7.98 4.23 33.19
C LYS A 1006 -9.10 4.74 32.30
N LEU A 1007 -8.90 4.67 30.99
CA LEU A 1007 -9.96 4.87 30.02
C LEU A 1007 -10.48 3.51 29.54
N LYS A 1008 -11.80 3.31 29.57
CA LYS A 1008 -12.44 2.15 28.95
C LYS A 1008 -13.27 2.57 27.75
N ILE A 1009 -13.14 1.84 26.66
CA ILE A 1009 -13.90 2.07 25.42
C ILE A 1009 -14.58 0.75 25.04
N TRP A 1010 -15.90 0.79 24.88
CA TRP A 1010 -16.69 -0.30 24.30
C TRP A 1010 -17.18 0.13 22.93
N GLU A 1011 -16.94 -0.68 21.92
CA GLU A 1011 -17.70 -0.62 20.69
C GLU A 1011 -19.03 -1.34 20.94
N LEU A 1012 -20.14 -0.68 20.62
CA LEU A 1012 -21.48 -1.23 20.84
C LEU A 1012 -22.10 -1.76 19.54
N GLU A 1013 -21.45 -1.50 18.41
CA GLU A 1013 -21.79 -2.03 17.10
C GLU A 1013 -20.50 -2.48 16.39
N PRO A 1014 -20.53 -3.59 15.63
CA PRO A 1014 -19.50 -3.86 14.64
C PRO A 1014 -19.40 -2.72 13.62
N SER A 1015 -18.25 -2.58 12.96
CA SER A 1015 -17.94 -1.50 12.01
C SER A 1015 -17.70 -0.12 12.62
N VAL A 1016 -17.77 0.03 13.95
CA VAL A 1016 -17.01 1.11 14.62
C VAL A 1016 -15.53 0.79 14.46
N VAL A 1017 -14.75 1.72 13.95
CA VAL A 1017 -13.30 1.53 13.76
C VAL A 1017 -12.58 2.59 14.57
N LEU A 1018 -11.93 2.21 15.66
CA LEU A 1018 -11.11 3.09 16.49
C LEU A 1018 -9.70 3.19 15.92
N LEU A 1019 -9.21 4.42 15.71
CA LEU A 1019 -7.89 4.68 15.12
C LEU A 1019 -6.89 5.23 16.14
N LYS A 1020 -7.33 6.17 16.98
CA LYS A 1020 -6.49 6.85 17.98
C LYS A 1020 -7.34 7.43 19.11
N VAL A 1021 -6.73 7.59 20.28
CA VAL A 1021 -7.31 8.24 21.46
C VAL A 1021 -6.44 9.43 21.85
N VAL A 1022 -7.05 10.59 22.09
CA VAL A 1022 -6.36 11.79 22.57
C VAL A 1022 -7.03 12.32 23.83
N VAL A 1023 -6.29 12.36 24.93
CA VAL A 1023 -6.68 13.00 26.19
C VAL A 1023 -6.03 14.38 26.25
N ASP A 1024 -6.86 15.42 26.26
CA ASP A 1024 -6.45 16.82 26.25
C ASP A 1024 -6.56 17.44 27.64
N LEU A 1025 -5.41 17.68 28.27
CA LEU A 1025 -5.26 18.41 29.54
C LEU A 1025 -4.93 19.89 29.29
N GLY A 1026 -5.20 20.39 28.08
CA GLY A 1026 -4.90 21.74 27.64
C GLY A 1026 -3.65 21.90 26.77
N GLY A 1027 -3.05 20.78 26.36
CA GLY A 1027 -1.80 20.75 25.59
C GLY A 1027 -1.99 20.52 24.10
N VAL A 1028 -3.17 20.01 23.68
CA VAL A 1028 -3.38 19.60 22.30
C VAL A 1028 -3.40 20.80 21.36
N ARG A 1029 -2.43 20.84 20.46
CA ARG A 1029 -2.31 21.81 19.37
C ARG A 1029 -2.86 21.24 18.07
N LYS A 1030 -3.30 22.13 17.19
CA LYS A 1030 -3.82 21.80 15.86
C LYS A 1030 -2.74 21.15 14.99
N SER A 1031 -3.04 19.96 14.49
CA SER A 1031 -2.30 19.21 13.46
C SER A 1031 -3.27 18.32 12.69
N TYR A 1032 -2.89 17.83 11.53
CA TYR A 1032 -3.75 16.98 10.70
C TYR A 1032 -3.87 15.56 11.26
N LEU A 1033 -2.74 14.95 11.62
CA LEU A 1033 -2.62 13.57 12.12
C LEU A 1033 -2.90 13.45 13.63
N GLY A 1034 -3.16 14.58 14.31
CA GLY A 1034 -3.20 14.67 15.77
C GLY A 1034 -1.78 14.70 16.39
N PRO A 1035 -1.69 14.71 17.73
CA PRO A 1035 -0.40 14.60 18.41
C PRO A 1035 0.25 13.22 18.14
N PRO A 1036 1.59 13.16 18.06
CA PRO A 1036 2.33 11.89 18.10
C PRO A 1036 1.95 11.08 19.33
N GLU A 1037 2.12 9.76 19.26
CA GLU A 1037 1.86 8.89 20.40
C GLU A 1037 2.74 9.25 21.60
N SER A 1038 2.15 9.24 22.79
CA SER A 1038 2.84 9.50 24.05
C SER A 1038 3.71 8.33 24.48
N TYR A 1039 4.76 8.61 25.25
CA TYR A 1039 5.63 7.57 25.81
C TYR A 1039 4.83 6.49 26.54
N ARG A 1040 5.21 5.21 26.36
CA ARG A 1040 4.55 4.05 26.98
C ARG A 1040 5.50 3.32 27.92
N THR A 1041 5.09 3.18 29.18
CA THR A 1041 5.78 2.34 30.17
C THR A 1041 5.50 0.87 29.84
N TRP A 1042 6.48 0.11 29.33
CA TRP A 1042 6.33 -1.33 29.05
C TRP A 1042 7.43 -2.14 29.75
N PRO A 1043 7.13 -3.27 30.43
CA PRO A 1043 8.15 -4.12 31.02
C PRO A 1043 8.70 -5.03 29.91
N GLY A 1044 9.79 -4.60 29.27
CA GLY A 1044 10.42 -5.32 28.16
C GLY A 1044 11.29 -4.44 27.26
N LEU A 1045 11.13 -3.12 27.38
CA LEU A 1045 12.04 -2.10 26.84
C LEU A 1045 12.40 -1.18 28.01
N LYS A 1046 13.36 -1.60 28.85
CA LYS A 1046 13.94 -0.72 29.86
C LYS A 1046 15.22 -0.13 29.29
N GLU A 1047 15.19 1.18 29.09
CA GLU A 1047 16.33 2.09 28.91
C GLU A 1047 17.40 1.62 27.92
N GLU A 1048 17.15 1.90 26.64
CA GLU A 1048 18.07 2.71 25.83
C GLU A 1048 17.23 3.48 24.80
N ASP A 1049 17.53 4.77 24.67
CA ASP A 1049 17.12 5.75 23.66
C ASP A 1049 15.77 6.48 23.77
N ASP A 1050 15.88 7.70 24.30
CA ASP A 1050 14.96 8.84 24.22
C ASP A 1050 14.98 9.53 22.83
N ASP A 1051 15.27 8.78 21.77
CA ASP A 1051 15.25 9.28 20.39
C ASP A 1051 14.44 8.32 19.52
N HIS A 1052 13.32 8.81 18.99
CA HIS A 1052 12.50 8.15 17.95
C HIS A 1052 13.24 7.94 16.60
N TRP A 1053 14.56 7.83 16.63
CA TRP A 1053 15.45 7.80 15.47
C TRP A 1053 16.29 6.53 15.35
N PHE A 1054 16.15 5.59 16.29
CA PHE A 1054 16.74 4.27 16.14
C PHE A 1054 15.65 3.23 15.89
N SER A 1055 15.62 2.74 14.64
CA SER A 1055 14.84 1.57 14.27
C SER A 1055 15.41 0.33 14.97
N GLU A 1056 14.65 -0.77 15.05
CA GLU A 1056 15.20 -2.07 15.46
C GLU A 1056 16.46 -2.42 14.65
N GLN A 1057 16.55 -1.95 13.40
CA GLN A 1057 17.74 -2.02 12.54
C GLN A 1057 18.98 -1.30 13.12
N ALA A 1058 18.83 -0.22 13.88
CA ALA A 1058 19.97 0.53 14.43
C ALA A 1058 20.66 -0.17 15.62
N ASN A 1059 19.95 -1.09 16.28
CA ASN A 1059 20.54 -2.05 17.22
C ASN A 1059 21.45 -3.07 16.52
N TYR A 1060 21.42 -3.13 15.18
CA TYR A 1060 22.33 -3.90 14.34
C TYR A 1060 23.29 -2.94 13.61
N ASN A 1061 24.25 -2.41 14.35
CA ASN A 1061 25.40 -1.67 13.81
C ASN A 1061 26.68 -2.53 13.83
N HIS A 1062 27.71 -2.08 13.11
CA HIS A 1062 29.00 -2.78 12.98
C HIS A 1062 29.66 -3.12 14.33
N ALA A 1063 29.47 -2.31 15.37
CA ALA A 1063 30.00 -2.55 16.71
C ALA A 1063 29.17 -3.53 17.56
N SER A 1064 27.91 -3.78 17.20
CA SER A 1064 26.94 -4.56 18.00
C SER A 1064 26.79 -6.02 17.58
N VAL A 1065 27.33 -6.43 16.42
CA VAL A 1065 27.07 -7.75 15.82
C VAL A 1065 27.40 -8.89 16.78
N PHE A 1066 28.64 -8.95 17.30
CA PHE A 1066 29.04 -10.02 18.22
C PHE A 1066 28.41 -9.89 19.60
N TRP A 1067 28.02 -8.68 20.01
CA TRP A 1067 27.25 -8.46 21.23
C TRP A 1067 25.86 -9.11 21.10
N ASN A 1068 25.15 -8.88 19.99
CA ASN A 1068 23.85 -9.49 19.69
C ASN A 1068 23.95 -11.02 19.59
N VAL A 1069 24.94 -11.54 18.83
CA VAL A 1069 25.19 -12.99 18.71
C VAL A 1069 25.49 -13.63 20.07
N ALA A 1070 26.17 -12.90 20.97
CA ALA A 1070 26.38 -13.35 22.35
C ALA A 1070 25.09 -13.35 23.18
N GLN A 1071 24.25 -12.30 23.09
CA GLN A 1071 22.96 -12.24 23.79
C GLN A 1071 22.00 -13.36 23.34
N GLU A 1072 22.07 -13.76 22.08
CA GLU A 1072 21.28 -14.86 21.51
C GLU A 1072 21.83 -16.26 21.87
N GLY A 1073 22.99 -16.32 22.56
CA GLY A 1073 23.59 -17.59 22.99
C GLY A 1073 24.20 -18.41 21.85
N LEU A 1074 24.52 -17.76 20.72
CA LEU A 1074 25.04 -18.40 19.51
C LEU A 1074 26.57 -18.56 19.51
N LEU A 1075 27.27 -18.00 20.51
CA LEU A 1075 28.71 -18.14 20.67
C LEU A 1075 29.09 -19.33 21.54
N ALA A 1076 30.12 -20.06 21.11
CA ALA A 1076 30.75 -21.10 21.92
C ALA A 1076 31.56 -20.46 23.05
N ASN A 1077 30.96 -20.40 24.24
CA ASN A 1077 31.58 -19.76 25.41
C ASN A 1077 32.93 -20.42 25.74
N GLY A 1078 34.00 -19.62 25.76
CA GLY A 1078 35.34 -20.11 26.08
C GLY A 1078 36.24 -20.45 24.88
N SER A 1079 35.82 -20.22 23.63
CA SER A 1079 36.66 -20.41 22.44
C SER A 1079 36.70 -19.20 21.49
N CYS A 1080 36.12 -18.07 21.89
CA CYS A 1080 36.12 -16.83 21.11
C CYS A 1080 37.36 -15.96 21.40
N ILE A 1081 37.81 -15.21 20.39
CA ILE A 1081 38.96 -14.29 20.49
C ILE A 1081 38.75 -13.04 19.62
N HIS A 1082 39.06 -11.87 20.18
CA HIS A 1082 39.16 -10.59 19.47
C HIS A 1082 40.63 -10.17 19.45
N ALA A 1083 41.18 -9.88 18.27
CA ALA A 1083 42.59 -9.59 18.10
C ALA A 1083 42.81 -8.32 17.27
N GLY A 1084 43.78 -7.50 17.69
CA GLY A 1084 44.08 -6.21 17.05
C GLY A 1084 43.38 -5.00 17.66
N LEU A 1085 42.83 -5.15 18.88
CA LEU A 1085 42.15 -4.05 19.58
C LEU A 1085 43.12 -2.90 19.90
N ARG A 1086 42.77 -1.68 19.49
CA ARG A 1086 43.60 -0.47 19.62
C ARG A 1086 43.20 0.45 20.76
N SER A 1087 41.90 0.56 21.05
CA SER A 1087 41.38 1.59 21.95
C SER A 1087 41.84 1.38 23.40
N ARG A 1088 42.37 2.46 24.00
CA ARG A 1088 42.65 2.53 25.44
C ARG A 1088 41.56 3.38 26.12
N LEU A 1089 40.57 2.72 26.72
CA LEU A 1089 39.49 3.30 27.56
C LEU A 1089 38.81 4.55 26.95
N THR A 1090 37.75 4.34 26.15
CA THR A 1090 36.83 5.40 25.71
C THR A 1090 35.65 5.60 26.68
N GLU A 1091 35.44 4.68 27.61
CA GLU A 1091 34.40 4.75 28.64
C GLU A 1091 34.96 5.28 29.97
N THR A 1092 34.12 5.96 30.75
CA THR A 1092 34.44 6.45 32.11
C THR A 1092 34.59 5.34 33.16
N SER A 1093 34.55 4.07 32.76
CA SER A 1093 34.62 2.88 33.62
C SER A 1093 35.34 1.70 32.92
N PHE A 1094 35.60 0.61 33.65
CA PHE A 1094 36.24 -0.62 33.15
C PHE A 1094 35.28 -1.54 32.35
N GLN A 1095 34.06 -1.09 32.07
CA GLN A 1095 32.93 -1.94 31.71
C GLN A 1095 33.06 -2.61 30.32
N GLY A 1096 33.59 -1.92 29.31
CA GLY A 1096 33.95 -2.55 28.03
C GLY A 1096 34.93 -3.72 28.12
N TYR A 1097 35.85 -3.72 29.10
CA TYR A 1097 36.75 -4.87 29.35
C TYR A 1097 36.05 -6.02 30.07
N GLU A 1098 35.07 -5.71 30.93
CA GLU A 1098 34.28 -6.72 31.63
C GLU A 1098 33.25 -7.39 30.68
N ASN A 1099 32.70 -6.64 29.72
CA ASN A 1099 31.72 -7.14 28.74
C ASN A 1099 32.32 -8.19 27.79
N ASP A 1100 33.50 -7.95 27.19
CA ASP A 1100 34.15 -8.94 26.32
C ASP A 1100 34.49 -10.25 27.06
N VAL A 1101 34.93 -10.14 28.32
CA VAL A 1101 35.23 -11.30 29.17
C VAL A 1101 33.96 -12.04 29.59
N GLN A 1102 32.88 -11.31 29.90
CA GLN A 1102 31.56 -11.89 30.18
C GLN A 1102 30.95 -12.59 28.96
N GLN A 1103 31.24 -12.10 27.74
CA GLN A 1103 30.80 -12.68 26.47
C GLN A 1103 31.72 -13.80 25.95
N GLY A 1104 32.80 -14.12 26.68
CA GLY A 1104 33.66 -15.26 26.39
C GLY A 1104 34.80 -15.00 25.40
N PHE A 1105 35.07 -13.73 25.04
CA PHE A 1105 36.19 -13.35 24.18
C PHE A 1105 37.49 -13.20 24.97
N MET A 1106 38.56 -13.80 24.46
CA MET A 1106 39.92 -13.42 24.85
C MET A 1106 40.34 -12.21 24.01
N GLN A 1107 41.02 -11.23 24.60
CA GLN A 1107 41.50 -10.06 23.88
C GLN A 1107 42.99 -10.15 23.58
N ILE A 1108 43.38 -9.76 22.37
CA ILE A 1108 44.76 -9.48 21.97
C ILE A 1108 44.80 -8.02 21.50
N LYS A 1109 45.60 -7.20 22.18
CA LYS A 1109 45.75 -5.79 21.82
C LYS A 1109 46.72 -5.65 20.66
N VAL A 1110 46.60 -4.55 19.92
CA VAL A 1110 47.49 -4.28 18.78
C VAL A 1110 48.97 -4.29 19.19
N ASP A 1111 49.29 -3.68 20.34
CA ASP A 1111 50.65 -3.55 20.91
C ASP A 1111 51.25 -4.89 21.37
N ASP A 1112 50.43 -5.93 21.57
CA ASP A 1112 50.94 -7.24 22.02
C ASP A 1112 51.84 -7.90 20.97
N ILE A 1113 51.74 -7.47 19.71
CA ILE A 1113 52.60 -7.91 18.62
C ILE A 1113 54.08 -7.53 18.86
N ASP A 1114 54.36 -6.42 19.54
CA ASP A 1114 55.73 -6.02 19.90
C ASP A 1114 56.36 -6.95 20.93
N ARG A 1115 55.52 -7.59 21.75
CA ARG A 1115 55.95 -8.49 22.82
C ARG A 1115 56.06 -9.93 22.36
N TRP A 1116 55.13 -10.38 21.52
CA TRP A 1116 55.00 -11.80 21.16
C TRP A 1116 55.36 -12.09 19.70
N GLY A 1117 55.51 -11.06 18.86
CA GLY A 1117 55.66 -11.23 17.42
C GLY A 1117 54.40 -11.79 16.76
N VAL A 1118 54.37 -11.78 15.43
CA VAL A 1118 53.25 -12.31 14.65
C VAL A 1118 52.97 -13.78 14.97
N GLU A 1119 54.03 -14.60 15.06
CA GLU A 1119 53.92 -16.02 15.33
C GLU A 1119 53.31 -16.28 16.73
N GLY A 1120 53.71 -15.49 17.73
CA GLY A 1120 53.15 -15.62 19.08
C GLY A 1120 51.70 -15.18 19.20
N ILE A 1121 51.23 -14.27 18.33
CA ILE A 1121 49.81 -13.91 18.22
C ILE A 1121 49.01 -15.07 17.62
N ALA A 1122 49.47 -15.64 16.51
CA ALA A 1122 48.84 -16.79 15.87
C ALA A 1122 48.76 -18.03 16.79
N GLU A 1123 49.84 -18.34 17.52
CA GLU A 1123 49.85 -19.44 18.49
C GLU A 1123 48.78 -19.27 19.58
N ARG A 1124 48.54 -18.04 20.04
CA ARG A 1124 47.51 -17.75 21.06
C ARG A 1124 46.11 -17.86 20.49
N ILE A 1125 45.90 -17.42 19.25
CA ILE A 1125 44.63 -17.61 18.55
C ILE A 1125 44.32 -19.11 18.43
N ILE A 1126 45.25 -19.92 17.93
CA ILE A 1126 45.06 -21.38 17.83
C ILE A 1126 44.83 -22.01 19.21
N ALA A 1127 45.60 -21.63 20.22
CA ALA A 1127 45.45 -22.19 21.56
C ALA A 1127 44.10 -21.86 22.21
N ARG A 1128 43.53 -20.69 21.89
CA ARG A 1128 42.23 -20.25 22.42
C ARG A 1128 41.05 -20.86 21.66
N VAL A 1129 41.10 -20.86 20.33
CA VAL A 1129 39.98 -21.26 19.47
C VAL A 1129 39.94 -22.78 19.28
N GLY A 1130 41.10 -23.43 19.19
CA GLY A 1130 41.23 -24.84 18.84
C GLY A 1130 41.09 -25.10 17.33
N THR A 1131 41.43 -26.30 16.88
CA THR A 1131 41.51 -26.66 15.45
C THR A 1131 40.30 -27.44 14.93
N GLU A 1132 39.43 -27.92 15.83
CA GLU A 1132 38.36 -28.86 15.51
C GLU A 1132 36.98 -28.20 15.37
N ILE A 1133 36.67 -27.22 16.23
CA ILE A 1133 35.35 -26.57 16.27
C ILE A 1133 35.20 -25.63 15.06
N PRO A 1134 34.06 -25.61 14.35
CA PRO A 1134 33.80 -24.67 13.27
C PRO A 1134 34.02 -23.21 13.70
N VAL A 1135 34.76 -22.47 12.89
CA VAL A 1135 35.17 -21.09 13.15
C VAL A 1135 34.57 -20.18 12.08
N TYR A 1136 33.90 -19.11 12.52
CA TYR A 1136 33.57 -17.97 11.67
C TYR A 1136 34.65 -16.90 11.86
N LEU A 1137 35.30 -16.47 10.78
CA LEU A 1137 36.37 -15.48 10.82
C LEU A 1137 35.89 -14.15 10.23
N SER A 1138 35.66 -13.15 11.09
CA SER A 1138 35.35 -11.79 10.65
C SER A 1138 36.59 -10.90 10.76
N ILE A 1139 36.87 -10.13 9.70
CA ILE A 1139 37.99 -9.17 9.68
C ILE A 1139 37.46 -7.78 9.41
N ASP A 1140 37.53 -6.93 10.41
CA ASP A 1140 37.43 -5.49 10.19
C ASP A 1140 38.70 -5.01 9.49
N ILE A 1141 38.56 -4.42 8.28
CA ILE A 1141 39.73 -3.93 7.53
C ILE A 1141 40.44 -2.81 8.29
N ASP A 1142 39.70 -2.14 9.17
CA ASP A 1142 40.21 -1.08 9.98
C ASP A 1142 41.29 -1.58 10.94
N VAL A 1143 41.43 -2.88 11.26
CA VAL A 1143 42.50 -3.43 12.13
C VAL A 1143 43.91 -3.07 11.64
N LEU A 1144 44.03 -2.79 10.34
CA LEU A 1144 45.23 -2.27 9.73
C LEU A 1144 45.46 -0.80 10.09
N ASP A 1145 46.71 -0.37 10.16
CA ASP A 1145 46.97 1.06 10.33
C ASP A 1145 46.35 1.86 9.17
N VAL A 1146 45.81 3.04 9.44
CA VAL A 1146 45.24 3.96 8.43
C VAL A 1146 46.19 4.25 7.26
N ALA A 1147 47.51 4.10 7.45
CA ALA A 1147 48.48 4.18 6.36
C ALA A 1147 48.35 3.06 5.30
N PHE A 1148 47.76 1.93 5.67
CA PHE A 1148 47.54 0.76 4.80
C PHE A 1148 46.07 0.58 4.41
N ALA A 1149 45.12 1.01 5.26
CA ALA A 1149 43.68 0.96 5.01
C ALA A 1149 43.00 2.32 5.27
N PRO A 1150 43.32 3.37 4.47
CA PRO A 1150 42.74 4.70 4.68
C PRO A 1150 41.24 4.79 4.38
N ALA A 1151 40.68 3.82 3.65
CA ALA A 1151 39.29 3.82 3.17
C ALA A 1151 38.40 2.91 4.03
N THR A 1152 38.30 3.25 5.31
CA THR A 1152 37.49 2.54 6.32
C THR A 1152 36.49 3.50 7.01
N CYS A 1153 35.49 2.95 7.70
CA CYS A 1153 34.46 3.72 8.39
C CYS A 1153 35.02 4.46 9.61
N THR A 1154 35.99 3.87 10.32
CA THR A 1154 36.62 4.45 11.52
C THR A 1154 38.15 4.48 11.42
N PRO A 1155 38.77 5.46 10.73
CA PRO A 1155 40.22 5.49 10.56
C PRO A 1155 40.95 5.79 11.88
N GLU A 1156 41.70 4.82 12.40
CA GLU A 1156 42.51 4.94 13.62
C GLU A 1156 44.01 4.60 13.35
N ALA A 1157 44.91 5.40 13.90
CA ALA A 1157 46.36 5.18 13.78
C ALA A 1157 46.89 4.22 14.85
N GLY A 1158 47.93 3.46 14.54
CA GLY A 1158 48.56 2.46 15.41
C GLY A 1158 48.08 1.02 15.15
N GLY A 1159 47.52 0.72 13.98
CA GLY A 1159 47.08 -0.63 13.58
C GLY A 1159 48.22 -1.55 13.15
N TRP A 1160 47.91 -2.81 12.84
CA TRP A 1160 48.88 -3.72 12.23
C TRP A 1160 49.21 -3.31 10.80
N SER A 1161 50.39 -3.70 10.31
CA SER A 1161 50.66 -3.62 8.87
C SER A 1161 49.98 -4.76 8.11
N THR A 1162 49.68 -4.54 6.82
CA THR A 1162 49.11 -5.58 5.94
C THR A 1162 49.95 -6.86 5.95
N ARG A 1163 51.28 -6.72 6.07
CA ARG A 1163 52.21 -7.86 6.13
C ARG A 1163 52.07 -8.65 7.43
N GLU A 1164 51.80 -8.00 8.55
CA GLU A 1164 51.61 -8.67 9.84
C GLU A 1164 50.30 -9.43 9.86
N LEU A 1165 49.20 -8.82 9.42
CA LEU A 1165 47.90 -9.49 9.33
C LEU A 1165 47.97 -10.73 8.42
N ILE A 1166 48.57 -10.63 7.23
CA ILE A 1166 48.74 -11.79 6.33
C ILE A 1166 49.52 -12.92 7.01
N ARG A 1167 50.58 -12.59 7.77
CA ARG A 1167 51.35 -13.61 8.49
C ARG A 1167 50.58 -14.23 9.66
N ILE A 1168 49.74 -13.45 10.34
CA ILE A 1168 48.83 -13.97 11.37
C ILE A 1168 47.84 -14.96 10.72
N LEU A 1169 47.20 -14.58 9.60
CA LEU A 1169 46.27 -15.43 8.86
C LEU A 1169 46.90 -16.76 8.45
N ARG A 1170 48.12 -16.74 7.91
CA ARG A 1170 48.88 -17.96 7.61
C ARG A 1170 49.23 -18.77 8.85
N GLY A 1171 49.49 -18.11 9.97
CA GLY A 1171 49.78 -18.77 11.25
C GLY A 1171 48.55 -19.45 11.86
N ILE A 1172 47.34 -19.02 11.49
CA ILE A 1172 46.07 -19.60 11.96
C ILE A 1172 45.40 -20.50 10.91
N GLU A 1173 46.11 -20.89 9.84
CA GLU A 1173 45.59 -21.74 8.78
C GLU A 1173 45.09 -23.12 9.27
N GLY A 1174 45.47 -23.53 10.48
CA GLY A 1174 44.99 -24.74 11.16
C GLY A 1174 43.60 -24.63 11.79
N LEU A 1175 42.95 -23.47 11.79
CA LEU A 1175 41.58 -23.29 12.30
C LEU A 1175 40.54 -23.89 11.36
N ASN A 1176 39.40 -24.36 11.91
CA ASN A 1176 38.32 -24.93 11.10
C ASN A 1176 37.41 -23.83 10.55
N VAL A 1177 37.95 -22.98 9.69
CA VAL A 1177 37.20 -21.84 9.15
C VAL A 1177 36.13 -22.34 8.18
N VAL A 1178 34.86 -22.20 8.56
CA VAL A 1178 33.68 -22.61 7.76
C VAL A 1178 32.97 -21.43 7.11
N GLY A 1179 33.27 -20.20 7.55
CA GLY A 1179 32.74 -18.97 6.98
C GLY A 1179 33.63 -17.80 7.36
N ALA A 1180 33.65 -16.76 6.52
CA ALA A 1180 34.40 -15.55 6.77
C ALA A 1180 33.82 -14.34 6.05
N ASP A 1181 34.01 -13.16 6.61
CA ASP A 1181 33.74 -11.88 5.97
C ASP A 1181 34.90 -10.89 6.19
N ILE A 1182 34.91 -9.84 5.35
CA ILE A 1182 35.73 -8.65 5.57
C ILE A 1182 34.78 -7.46 5.57
N VAL A 1183 34.83 -6.67 6.63
CA VAL A 1183 33.92 -5.56 6.89
C VAL A 1183 34.66 -4.22 6.91
N GLU A 1184 33.91 -3.13 6.91
CA GLU A 1184 34.38 -1.73 6.86
C GLU A 1184 35.25 -1.33 5.65
N VAL A 1185 35.26 -2.13 4.58
CA VAL A 1185 35.92 -1.72 3.32
C VAL A 1185 35.04 -0.70 2.60
N ALA A 1186 35.53 0.53 2.43
CA ALA A 1186 34.80 1.60 1.77
C ALA A 1186 35.53 2.09 0.50
N PRO A 1187 35.41 1.39 -0.65
CA PRO A 1187 36.13 1.72 -1.88
C PRO A 1187 35.94 3.17 -2.36
N ALA A 1188 34.82 3.80 -2.04
CA ALA A 1188 34.52 5.20 -2.38
C ALA A 1188 35.48 6.22 -1.73
N TYR A 1189 36.13 5.85 -0.62
CA TYR A 1189 37.12 6.68 0.06
C TYR A 1189 38.56 6.27 -0.25
N ASP A 1190 38.75 5.27 -1.13
CA ASP A 1190 40.07 4.78 -1.47
C ASP A 1190 40.80 5.73 -2.41
N GLY A 1191 42.10 5.90 -2.17
CA GLY A 1191 42.92 6.76 -3.01
C GLY A 1191 43.14 6.16 -4.40
N ALA A 1192 43.77 6.91 -5.30
CA ALA A 1192 44.08 6.44 -6.66
C ALA A 1192 44.94 5.16 -6.75
N GLY A 1193 45.58 4.75 -5.64
CA GLY A 1193 46.33 3.50 -5.55
C GLY A 1193 45.54 2.31 -4.97
N GLU A 1194 44.28 2.53 -4.61
CA GLU A 1194 43.34 1.55 -4.03
C GLU A 1194 43.95 0.68 -2.90
N PRO A 1195 44.77 1.24 -1.98
CA PRO A 1195 45.51 0.44 -1.00
C PRO A 1195 44.60 -0.41 -0.10
N THR A 1196 43.43 0.12 0.27
CA THR A 1196 42.48 -0.57 1.16
C THR A 1196 41.82 -1.74 0.42
N SER A 1197 41.38 -1.48 -0.81
CA SER A 1197 40.72 -2.48 -1.66
C SER A 1197 41.69 -3.61 -2.04
N VAL A 1198 42.95 -3.28 -2.33
CA VAL A 1198 44.01 -4.26 -2.60
C VAL A 1198 44.33 -5.09 -1.35
N ALA A 1199 44.38 -4.47 -0.17
CA ALA A 1199 44.59 -5.19 1.08
C ALA A 1199 43.42 -6.16 1.37
N ALA A 1200 42.18 -5.71 1.25
CA ALA A 1200 40.98 -6.54 1.43
C ALA A 1200 40.96 -7.73 0.46
N ALA A 1201 41.20 -7.50 -0.84
CA ALA A 1201 41.24 -8.56 -1.83
C ALA A 1201 42.32 -9.63 -1.53
N HIS A 1202 43.49 -9.21 -1.05
CA HIS A 1202 44.56 -10.13 -0.67
C HIS A 1202 44.20 -10.93 0.60
N ILE A 1203 43.55 -10.29 1.57
CA ILE A 1203 43.07 -10.97 2.79
C ILE A 1203 42.04 -12.05 2.42
N VAL A 1204 41.07 -11.75 1.53
CA VAL A 1204 40.13 -12.77 1.02
C VAL A 1204 40.89 -13.93 0.39
N HIS A 1205 41.89 -13.63 -0.44
CA HIS A 1205 42.72 -14.67 -1.06
C HIS A 1205 43.43 -15.55 -0.03
N GLU A 1206 44.02 -14.99 1.03
CA GLU A 1206 44.66 -15.78 2.11
C GLU A 1206 43.66 -16.66 2.87
N ILE A 1207 42.46 -16.16 3.16
CA ILE A 1207 41.41 -16.94 3.83
C ILE A 1207 40.95 -18.10 2.93
N VAL A 1208 40.55 -17.81 1.69
CA VAL A 1208 40.03 -18.82 0.75
C VAL A 1208 41.09 -19.88 0.48
N THR A 1209 42.34 -19.48 0.26
CA THR A 1209 43.42 -20.45 0.03
C THR A 1209 43.71 -21.31 1.26
N SER A 1210 43.54 -20.78 2.47
CA SER A 1210 43.66 -21.57 3.71
C SER A 1210 42.52 -22.58 3.87
N ILE A 1211 41.27 -22.18 3.59
CA ILE A 1211 40.10 -23.08 3.59
C ILE A 1211 40.29 -24.21 2.58
N VAL A 1212 40.68 -23.89 1.35
CA VAL A 1212 40.94 -24.87 0.28
C VAL A 1212 42.08 -25.82 0.67
N LYS A 1213 43.19 -25.29 1.20
CA LYS A 1213 44.34 -26.09 1.62
C LYS A 1213 43.98 -27.07 2.74
N ARG A 1214 43.11 -26.68 3.69
CA ARG A 1214 42.62 -27.57 4.75
C ARG A 1214 41.77 -28.71 4.19
N GLY A 1215 40.86 -28.44 3.25
CA GLY A 1215 40.08 -29.49 2.56
C GLY A 1215 40.96 -30.52 1.84
N LEU A 1216 42.05 -30.05 1.20
CA LEU A 1216 43.04 -30.93 0.56
C LEU A 1216 43.86 -31.78 1.55
N ILE A 1217 44.02 -31.33 2.80
CA ILE A 1217 44.75 -32.06 3.86
C ILE A 1217 43.85 -33.10 4.54
N ALA A 1218 42.54 -32.83 4.69
CA ALA A 1218 41.57 -33.79 5.21
C ALA A 1218 41.36 -34.97 4.24
N ASP A 1219 41.28 -34.69 2.92
CA ASP A 1219 41.14 -35.73 1.89
C ASP A 1219 42.41 -36.59 1.68
N ALA A 1220 43.57 -36.14 2.16
CA ALA A 1220 44.84 -36.85 1.99
C ALA A 1220 45.07 -38.01 2.99
N ASN A 1221 44.23 -38.16 4.03
CA ASN A 1221 44.44 -39.16 5.09
C ASN A 1221 43.34 -40.22 5.26
N ASP A 1222 42.25 -40.21 4.48
CA ASP A 1222 41.19 -41.21 4.65
C ASP A 1222 41.32 -42.42 3.72
N SER A 1223 42.28 -43.29 4.08
CA SER A 1223 42.12 -44.73 3.88
C SER A 1223 41.67 -45.36 5.19
N LYS A 1224 40.39 -45.76 5.25
CA LYS A 1224 39.67 -46.51 6.31
C LYS A 1224 39.09 -45.70 7.48
N ALA A 1225 37.80 -45.38 7.43
CA ALA A 1225 36.82 -45.69 8.47
C ALA A 1225 35.37 -45.39 8.01
N GLU A 1226 34.41 -46.00 8.70
CA GLU A 1226 33.00 -46.15 8.34
C GLU A 1226 32.13 -44.90 8.54
N LYS A 1227 31.12 -44.80 7.66
CA LYS A 1227 29.81 -44.12 7.78
C LYS A 1227 29.52 -43.42 9.12
N HIS A 1228 29.33 -42.09 9.05
CA HIS A 1228 28.18 -41.43 9.65
C HIS A 1228 27.69 -40.30 8.73
N HIS A 1229 26.37 -40.28 8.53
CA HIS A 1229 25.65 -39.23 7.82
C HIS A 1229 25.74 -37.92 8.60
N LEU A 1230 26.39 -36.92 8.01
CA LEU A 1230 26.08 -35.50 8.13
C LEU A 1230 26.53 -34.87 6.80
N ARG A 1231 25.59 -34.27 6.07
CA ARG A 1231 25.94 -33.37 4.97
C ARG A 1231 26.46 -32.10 5.65
N ASP A 1232 27.75 -31.82 5.50
CA ASP A 1232 28.26 -30.46 5.64
C ASP A 1232 27.77 -29.71 4.40
N GLU A 1233 26.67 -28.99 4.56
CA GLU A 1233 26.29 -27.91 3.65
C GLU A 1233 26.88 -26.63 4.25
N LEU A 1234 28.13 -26.36 3.89
CA LEU A 1234 28.70 -25.04 3.57
C LEU A 1234 29.75 -25.23 2.47
#